data_AF-W2UL65-F1
#
_entry.id   AF-W2UL65-F1
#
_cell.length_a   1.000
_cell.length_b   1.000
_cell.length_c   1.000
_cell.angle_alpha   90.00
_cell.angle_beta   90.00
_cell.angle_gamma   90.00
#
_symmetry.space_group_name_H-M   'P 1'
#
loop_
_entity.id
_entity.type
_entity.pdbx_description
1 polymer ?
#
loop_
_entity_poly.entity_id
_entity_poly.type
_entity_poly.pdbx_seq_one_letter_code
_entity_poly.pdbx_strand_id
1 'polypeptide(L)'
;MVIIIIMLAFPSFAKNYLIKNSKEFLGRQIDMEKLRINYFTSTLKVYNFKMYEANDKDIFTSFDTLLINVAPLKYLSNVKALEQFYLEGLRVNISKKDSVFNYDDLLAYHKPSDSVKTDTTGKASVKYLLENLELKNASFLYYNANVDDETRIDNFSFLIPRISWDQEQESNAKLKFNLDNDGYVESDFNMFPQTGEFNGTIRFNQLPLNSFYKYVAQYARINALEGTVNSTINFNGNSKNPNETILSGTIEGLKLMLTDQNNQKILGGEKVTCKLKKIDPAKASYIIESLNVEEPYIKFELDTVSNNLSRIFNPFEDLKESDEKNSENLSGEKKIYYAINNVEVKNGVLDYTDNLTGKPFDYHLSEILIDTDSIKSESEWVEFTSDMLLNNRGTLKAEVGFNPANLKNMHLDIAIKDFLLSDLNIYANYYAGHSVLRGDMFYFTDSKITNGIIESNNNLLIKNVSVENIKGGLYSLPLKFAVLLLKDKNGDIELTVPVRGDLNKPEIDVWKIVWATLKKLIFNTTKNPVKHLAQLVDAKPKDLEQITFKYPDTIINTEQQRKLDLLLRLEKIKPGLQIEMNYIADNDLLREEIAKVNGLDSLKNASEDTIYENIKTNLPADSLSRDSVSVEIGLEKSNLSPQLDSIAQQYSDALMLNIKNYLKTKQPETIIKVQKADQKKPENVGAVTQFKMKYTMKDSSAGNKEELQETPNDKN
;
A
#
# COMPACT_ATOMS: atom_id res chain seq x y z
N MET A 1 77.77 3.36 44.50
CA MET A 1 77.89 4.47 43.53
C MET A 1 77.54 4.03 42.10
N VAL A 2 78.17 2.99 41.55
CA VAL A 2 77.92 2.50 40.16
C VAL A 2 76.46 2.16 39.88
N ILE A 3 75.78 1.43 40.77
CA ILE A 3 74.36 1.06 40.62
C ILE A 3 73.46 2.30 40.53
N ILE A 4 73.72 3.34 41.33
CA ILE A 4 72.92 4.57 41.34
C ILE A 4 73.13 5.35 40.03
N ILE A 5 74.37 5.42 39.53
CA ILE A 5 74.68 6.08 38.25
C ILE A 5 73.99 5.34 37.09
N ILE A 6 74.01 4.01 37.10
CA ILE A 6 73.30 3.19 36.11
C ILE A 6 71.79 3.45 36.18
N MET A 7 71.20 3.45 37.38
CA MET A 7 69.77 3.73 37.57
C MET A 7 69.37 5.14 37.12
N LEU A 8 70.23 6.15 37.29
CA LEU A 8 69.98 7.51 36.82
C LEU A 8 70.09 7.64 35.29
N ALA A 9 71.03 6.92 34.66
CA ALA A 9 71.23 6.95 33.21
C ALA A 9 70.24 6.06 32.44
N PHE A 10 69.75 4.99 33.07
CA PHE A 10 68.93 3.96 32.43
C PHE A 10 67.67 4.50 31.73
N PRO A 11 66.86 5.40 32.31
CA PRO A 11 65.66 5.91 31.63
C PRO A 11 65.98 6.61 30.29
N SER A 12 67.08 7.37 30.23
CA SER A 12 67.49 8.05 28.99
C SER A 12 67.97 7.05 27.93
N PHE A 13 68.76 6.06 28.35
CA PHE A 13 69.20 4.97 27.47
C PHE A 13 68.00 4.15 26.96
N ALA A 14 67.10 3.74 27.85
CA ALA A 14 65.90 2.98 27.54
C ALA A 14 65.00 3.76 26.57
N LYS A 15 64.81 5.07 26.75
CA LYS A 15 64.07 5.93 25.82
C LYS A 15 64.64 5.84 24.40
N ASN A 16 65.93 6.13 24.25
CA ASN A 16 66.57 6.15 22.94
C ASN A 16 66.59 4.75 22.29
N TYR A 17 66.78 3.70 23.10
CA TYR A 17 66.76 2.33 22.63
C TYR A 17 65.37 1.89 22.15
N LEU A 18 64.31 2.25 22.88
CA LEU A 18 62.92 1.98 22.48
C LEU A 18 62.55 2.72 21.20
N ILE A 19 62.89 4.00 21.07
CA ILE A 19 62.63 4.79 19.84
C ILE A 19 63.36 4.18 18.64
N LYS A 20 64.63 3.80 18.81
CA LYS A 20 65.45 3.27 17.71
C LYS A 20 64.95 1.91 17.19
N ASN A 21 64.45 1.06 18.08
CA ASN A 21 64.04 -0.31 17.76
C ASN A 21 62.50 -0.50 17.82
N SER A 22 61.73 0.58 17.77
CA SER A 22 60.29 0.49 18.03
C SER A 22 59.53 -0.32 16.99
N LYS A 23 59.96 -0.29 15.73
CA LYS A 23 59.35 -1.10 14.67
C LYS A 23 59.47 -2.60 14.95
N GLU A 24 60.60 -3.03 15.51
CA GLU A 24 60.81 -4.42 15.92
C GLU A 24 59.98 -4.79 17.17
N PHE A 25 59.83 -3.87 18.13
CA PHE A 25 59.11 -4.18 19.37
C PHE A 25 57.60 -4.03 19.25
N LEU A 26 57.13 -3.08 18.46
CA LEU A 26 55.73 -2.65 18.44
C LEU A 26 55.08 -2.75 17.06
N GLY A 27 55.87 -2.99 16.00
CA GLY A 27 55.41 -2.99 14.60
C GLY A 27 55.46 -1.62 13.92
N ARG A 28 55.60 -0.52 14.67
CA ARG A 28 55.57 0.86 14.14
C ARG A 28 56.61 1.79 14.76
N GLN A 29 56.90 2.88 14.06
CA GLN A 29 57.77 3.93 14.60
C GLN A 29 57.08 4.63 15.78
N ILE A 30 57.82 4.84 16.87
CA ILE A 30 57.36 5.67 17.98
C ILE A 30 58.32 6.84 18.20
N ASP A 31 57.84 7.84 18.92
CA ASP A 31 58.63 8.90 19.53
C ASP A 31 58.11 9.19 20.94
N MET A 32 58.97 9.71 21.80
CA MET A 32 58.59 10.20 23.12
C MET A 32 59.61 11.23 23.61
N GLU A 33 59.12 12.29 24.25
CA GLU A 33 59.99 13.33 24.79
C GLU A 33 60.83 12.80 25.95
N LYS A 34 60.17 12.12 26.90
CA LYS A 34 60.79 11.79 28.18
C LYS A 34 60.26 10.49 28.79
N LEU A 35 61.18 9.69 29.30
CA LEU A 35 60.93 8.49 30.12
C LEU A 35 61.51 8.72 31.52
N ARG A 36 60.71 8.53 32.56
CA ARG A 36 61.13 8.59 33.97
C ARG A 36 60.77 7.30 34.68
N ILE A 37 61.68 6.78 35.48
CA ILE A 37 61.46 5.62 36.34
C ILE A 37 61.81 6.02 37.76
N ASN A 38 60.87 5.87 38.68
CA ASN A 38 61.12 5.91 40.12
C ASN A 38 61.15 4.48 40.64
N TYR A 39 62.34 3.99 40.96
CA TYR A 39 62.55 2.62 41.41
C TYR A 39 62.07 2.36 42.84
N PHE A 40 61.97 3.41 43.69
CA PHE A 40 61.49 3.26 45.06
C PHE A 40 59.97 3.10 45.11
N THR A 41 59.26 3.87 44.28
CA THR A 41 57.80 3.79 44.17
C THR A 41 57.35 2.87 43.04
N SER A 42 58.28 2.23 42.32
CA SER A 42 58.01 1.41 41.14
C SER A 42 57.11 2.10 40.10
N THR A 43 57.33 3.40 39.89
CA THR A 43 56.52 4.23 38.99
C THR A 43 57.25 4.53 37.69
N LEU A 44 56.60 4.23 36.57
CA LEU A 44 57.01 4.61 35.22
C LEU A 44 56.20 5.83 34.77
N LYS A 45 56.85 6.84 34.19
CA LYS A 45 56.18 7.97 33.52
C LYS A 45 56.73 8.17 32.11
N VAL A 46 55.84 8.30 31.14
CA VAL A 46 56.14 8.63 29.75
C VAL A 46 55.46 9.95 29.41
N TYR A 47 56.17 10.86 28.75
CA TYR A 47 55.65 12.17 28.36
C TYR A 47 55.72 12.36 26.85
N ASN A 48 54.67 12.96 26.29
CA ASN A 48 54.55 13.34 24.87
C ASN A 48 54.89 12.17 23.94
N PHE A 49 54.20 11.04 24.14
CA PHE A 49 54.35 9.86 23.31
C PHE A 49 53.60 10.01 21.99
N LYS A 50 54.18 9.48 20.93
CA LYS A 50 53.58 9.37 19.61
C LYS A 50 53.90 8.00 19.02
N MET A 51 52.91 7.38 18.41
CA MET A 51 53.07 6.26 17.49
C MET A 51 52.63 6.74 16.12
N TYR A 52 53.50 6.57 15.13
CA TYR A 52 53.22 6.93 13.75
C TYR A 52 52.43 5.83 13.05
N GLU A 53 51.77 6.18 11.95
CA GLU A 53 51.23 5.25 10.98
C GLU A 53 52.35 4.46 10.29
N ALA A 54 51.98 3.42 9.54
CA ALA A 54 52.94 2.61 8.77
C ALA A 54 53.78 3.42 7.76
N ASN A 55 53.37 4.66 7.45
CA ASN A 55 54.11 5.58 6.57
C ASN A 55 55.17 6.43 7.29
N ASP A 56 55.36 6.24 8.60
CA ASP A 56 56.31 6.95 9.48
C ASP A 56 56.13 8.49 9.55
N LYS A 57 55.01 9.03 9.07
CA LYS A 57 54.76 10.48 9.01
C LYS A 57 53.53 10.87 9.80
N ASP A 58 52.40 10.24 9.48
CA ASP A 58 51.13 10.55 10.12
C ASP A 58 51.09 9.93 11.51
N ILE A 59 50.36 10.56 12.44
CA ILE A 59 50.26 10.08 13.81
C ILE A 59 49.03 9.16 13.89
N PHE A 60 49.26 7.90 14.26
CA PHE A 60 48.19 6.95 14.58
C PHE A 60 47.60 7.24 15.96
N THR A 61 48.47 7.32 16.97
CA THR A 61 48.05 7.65 18.34
C THR A 61 49.11 8.44 19.09
N SER A 62 48.68 9.30 20.00
CA SER A 62 49.57 10.05 20.89
C SER A 62 48.96 10.22 22.28
N PHE A 63 49.78 10.53 23.28
CA PHE A 63 49.29 10.94 24.59
C PHE A 63 50.28 11.90 25.27
N ASP A 64 49.74 12.76 26.13
CA ASP A 64 50.50 13.81 26.79
C ASP A 64 51.28 13.22 27.98
N THR A 65 50.60 12.43 28.83
CA THR A 65 51.22 11.75 29.98
C THR A 65 50.67 10.34 30.17
N LEU A 66 51.56 9.36 30.32
CA LEU A 66 51.24 8.03 30.86
C LEU A 66 51.99 7.84 32.18
N LEU A 67 51.29 7.41 33.22
CA LEU A 67 51.83 7.01 34.51
C LEU A 67 51.35 5.61 34.85
N ILE A 68 52.30 4.71 35.09
CA ILE A 68 52.06 3.34 35.52
C ILE A 68 52.75 3.13 36.86
N ASN A 69 52.00 2.76 37.88
CA ASN A 69 52.52 2.34 39.17
C ASN A 69 52.22 0.86 39.39
N VAL A 70 53.27 0.06 39.59
CA VAL A 70 53.16 -1.37 39.87
C VAL A 70 53.56 -1.68 41.31
N ALA A 71 53.10 -2.83 41.81
CA ALA A 71 53.50 -3.35 43.12
C ALA A 71 54.33 -4.64 42.98
N PRO A 72 55.66 -4.56 42.75
CA PRO A 72 56.48 -5.74 42.47
C PRO A 72 56.43 -6.82 43.55
N LEU A 73 56.26 -6.43 44.82
CA LEU A 73 56.15 -7.36 45.93
C LEU A 73 54.91 -8.27 45.82
N LYS A 74 53.80 -7.78 45.27
CA LYS A 74 52.58 -8.60 45.05
C LYS A 74 52.80 -9.65 43.95
N TYR A 75 53.73 -9.43 43.02
CA TYR A 75 54.08 -10.42 42.00
C TYR A 75 54.70 -11.69 42.61
N LEU A 76 55.40 -11.58 43.75
CA LEU A 76 55.95 -12.73 44.48
C LEU A 76 54.84 -13.65 45.03
N SER A 77 53.66 -13.10 45.29
CA SER A 77 52.46 -13.84 45.73
C SER A 77 51.58 -14.30 44.55
N ASN A 78 52.12 -14.30 43.33
CA ASN A 78 51.41 -14.62 42.09
C ASN A 78 50.19 -13.70 41.81
N VAL A 79 50.19 -12.46 42.33
CA VAL A 79 49.15 -11.45 42.06
C VAL A 79 49.70 -10.40 41.12
N LYS A 80 49.13 -10.28 39.92
CA LYS A 80 49.45 -9.22 38.97
C LYS A 80 48.80 -7.91 39.45
N ALA A 81 49.57 -7.10 40.18
CA ALA A 81 49.12 -5.84 40.76
C ALA A 81 49.61 -4.59 40.00
N LEU A 82 48.66 -3.67 39.77
CA LEU A 82 48.81 -2.34 39.20
C LEU A 82 48.09 -1.37 40.14
N GLU A 83 48.83 -0.51 40.85
CA GLU A 83 48.26 0.40 41.86
C GLU A 83 47.70 1.68 41.24
N GLN A 84 48.24 2.07 40.07
CA GLN A 84 47.78 3.23 39.32
C GLN A 84 48.06 3.06 37.83
N PHE A 85 47.03 3.36 37.02
CA PHE A 85 47.17 3.61 35.60
C PHE A 85 46.54 4.95 35.29
N TYR A 86 47.34 5.91 34.84
CA TYR A 86 46.85 7.24 34.49
C TYR A 86 47.32 7.58 33.09
N LEU A 87 46.37 7.92 32.22
CA LEU A 87 46.62 8.34 30.85
C LEU A 87 45.89 9.66 30.58
N GLU A 88 46.64 10.66 30.13
CA GLU A 88 46.13 12.00 29.85
C GLU A 88 46.35 12.37 28.38
N GLY A 89 45.34 12.98 27.76
CA GLY A 89 45.45 13.56 26.42
C GLY A 89 45.62 12.52 25.33
N LEU A 90 45.06 11.31 25.51
CA LEU A 90 45.11 10.27 24.50
C LEU A 90 44.38 10.73 23.23
N ARG A 91 45.09 10.79 22.11
CA ARG A 91 44.52 11.04 20.78
C ARG A 91 44.67 9.80 19.94
N VAL A 92 43.59 9.33 19.31
CA VAL A 92 43.59 8.15 18.43
C VAL A 92 42.93 8.52 17.11
N ASN A 93 43.65 8.27 16.01
CA ASN A 93 43.14 8.42 14.66
C ASN A 93 42.89 7.02 14.09
N ILE A 94 41.62 6.71 13.83
CA ILE A 94 41.19 5.45 13.23
C ILE A 94 40.67 5.77 11.84
N SER A 95 41.15 5.07 10.82
CA SER A 95 40.55 5.13 9.48
C SER A 95 40.19 3.74 9.00
N LYS A 96 39.01 3.61 8.40
CA LYS A 96 38.52 2.36 7.81
C LYS A 96 38.28 2.54 6.32
N LYS A 97 38.74 1.57 5.53
CA LYS A 97 38.37 1.42 4.12
C LYS A 97 38.05 -0.05 3.85
N ASP A 98 36.92 -0.31 3.22
CA ASP A 98 36.33 -1.64 3.08
C ASP A 98 36.19 -2.32 4.45
N SER A 99 36.92 -3.41 4.69
CA SER A 99 37.02 -4.09 5.99
C SER A 99 38.36 -3.88 6.68
N VAL A 100 39.24 -3.05 6.12
CA VAL A 100 40.61 -2.84 6.60
C VAL A 100 40.68 -1.56 7.42
N PHE A 101 41.19 -1.67 8.64
CA PHE A 101 41.53 -0.54 9.48
C PHE A 101 42.99 -0.16 9.32
N ASN A 102 43.31 1.11 9.55
CA ASN A 102 44.69 1.60 9.59
C ASN A 102 45.55 0.97 10.68
N TYR A 103 45.03 0.11 11.56
CA TYR A 103 45.80 -0.60 12.59
C TYR A 103 45.83 -2.12 12.40
N ASP A 104 45.26 -2.67 11.32
CA ASP A 104 45.19 -4.12 11.12
C ASP A 104 46.58 -4.78 11.02
N ASP A 105 47.58 -4.06 10.52
CA ASP A 105 48.99 -4.46 10.53
C ASP A 105 49.51 -4.68 11.97
N LEU A 106 49.11 -3.85 12.93
CA LEU A 106 49.47 -4.03 14.35
C LEU A 106 48.81 -5.30 14.92
N LEU A 107 47.55 -5.55 14.58
CA LEU A 107 46.86 -6.77 15.02
C LEU A 107 47.52 -8.02 14.42
N ALA A 108 47.90 -7.97 13.15
CA ALA A 108 48.62 -9.05 12.49
C ALA A 108 50.01 -9.26 13.09
N TYR A 109 50.72 -8.18 13.42
CA TYR A 109 52.06 -8.22 14.03
C TYR A 109 52.07 -8.89 15.41
N HIS A 110 51.09 -8.55 16.25
CA HIS A 110 50.98 -9.09 17.62
C HIS A 110 50.16 -10.39 17.70
N LYS A 111 49.77 -10.96 16.55
CA LYS A 111 49.08 -12.26 16.51
C LYS A 111 50.08 -13.35 16.91
N PRO A 112 49.82 -14.12 17.98
CA PRO A 112 50.74 -15.19 18.39
C PRO A 112 50.88 -16.24 17.27
N SER A 113 52.11 -16.52 16.85
CA SER A 113 52.39 -17.35 15.66
C SER A 113 52.13 -18.84 15.84
N ASP A 114 51.91 -19.34 17.05
CA ASP A 114 51.56 -20.74 17.28
C ASP A 114 50.72 -20.86 18.55
N SER A 115 49.45 -21.24 18.39
CA SER A 115 48.67 -21.83 19.48
C SER A 115 49.18 -23.25 19.72
N VAL A 116 50.26 -23.40 20.47
CA VAL A 116 50.51 -24.66 21.17
C VAL A 116 49.31 -24.84 22.10
N LYS A 117 48.47 -25.85 21.81
CA LYS A 117 47.45 -26.34 22.74
C LYS A 117 48.18 -26.76 24.02
N THR A 118 48.31 -25.86 24.99
CA THR A 118 48.61 -26.27 26.36
C THR A 118 47.34 -26.84 26.93
N ASP A 119 47.35 -28.16 27.16
CA ASP A 119 46.31 -28.89 27.90
C ASP A 119 45.87 -28.10 29.13
N THR A 120 44.60 -27.70 29.13
CA THR A 120 43.92 -27.06 30.25
C THR A 120 43.41 -28.13 31.22
N THR A 121 44.35 -28.73 31.96
CA THR A 121 44.04 -29.39 33.23
C THR A 121 44.92 -28.75 34.31
N GLY A 122 44.34 -27.82 35.07
CA GLY A 122 44.93 -27.32 36.32
C GLY A 122 45.71 -26.00 36.28
N LYS A 123 45.52 -25.11 35.29
CA LYS A 123 46.06 -23.73 35.43
C LYS A 123 45.29 -22.98 36.51
N ALA A 124 45.98 -22.62 37.61
CA ALA A 124 45.45 -21.74 38.64
C ALA A 124 44.92 -20.43 38.02
N SER A 125 43.81 -19.92 38.54
CA SER A 125 43.24 -18.64 38.09
C SER A 125 44.29 -17.54 38.20
N VAL A 126 44.43 -16.73 37.15
CA VAL A 126 45.31 -15.57 37.16
C VAL A 126 44.77 -14.60 38.21
N LYS A 127 45.54 -14.36 39.27
CA LYS A 127 45.18 -13.36 40.30
C LYS A 127 45.63 -11.99 39.83
N TYR A 128 44.73 -11.01 39.85
CA TYR A 128 45.00 -9.65 39.41
C TYR A 128 44.38 -8.62 40.36
N LEU A 129 45.04 -7.46 40.46
CA LEU A 129 44.58 -6.30 41.21
C LEU A 129 44.91 -5.06 40.39
N LEU A 130 43.89 -4.36 39.93
CA LEU A 130 44.00 -3.15 39.13
C LEU A 130 43.33 -2.03 39.92
N GLU A 131 44.07 -0.99 40.26
CA GLU A 131 43.60 0.14 41.06
C GLU A 131 43.84 1.45 40.30
N ASN A 132 42.94 2.41 40.51
CA ASN A 132 43.01 3.77 39.97
C ASN A 132 43.29 3.80 38.45
N LEU A 133 42.42 3.17 37.66
CA LEU A 133 42.49 3.20 36.20
C LEU A 133 41.80 4.47 35.71
N GLU A 134 42.58 5.43 35.25
CA GLU A 134 42.10 6.76 34.91
C GLU A 134 42.54 7.15 33.49
N LEU A 135 41.56 7.57 32.69
CA LEU A 135 41.77 8.21 31.39
C LEU A 135 41.18 9.63 31.47
N LYS A 136 41.97 10.64 31.12
CA LYS A 136 41.53 12.04 31.10
C LYS A 136 41.75 12.69 29.74
N ASN A 137 40.75 13.47 29.32
CA ASN A 137 40.82 14.35 28.15
C ASN A 137 41.23 13.61 26.86
N ALA A 138 40.70 12.42 26.63
CA ALA A 138 40.95 11.68 25.41
C ALA A 138 40.10 12.20 24.24
N SER A 139 40.64 12.10 23.03
CA SER A 139 39.96 12.42 21.77
C SER A 139 40.13 11.29 20.76
N PHE A 140 39.04 10.91 20.11
CA PHE A 140 39.03 9.88 19.08
C PHE A 140 38.52 10.50 17.78
N LEU A 141 39.25 10.28 16.69
CA LEU A 141 38.84 10.62 15.34
C LEU A 141 38.66 9.32 14.56
N TYR A 142 37.46 9.08 14.06
CA TYR A 142 37.13 7.94 13.22
C TYR A 142 36.76 8.43 11.82
N TYR A 143 37.55 8.07 10.83
CA TYR A 143 37.29 8.36 9.42
C TYR A 143 36.87 7.08 8.69
N ASN A 144 35.69 7.09 8.10
CA ASN A 144 35.18 5.99 7.28
C ASN A 144 35.24 6.36 5.79
N ALA A 145 36.27 5.88 5.10
CA ALA A 145 36.49 6.15 3.69
C ALA A 145 35.41 5.53 2.77
N ASN A 146 34.59 4.60 3.27
CA ASN A 146 33.51 3.99 2.49
C ASN A 146 32.31 4.94 2.30
N VAL A 147 32.13 5.88 3.22
CA VAL A 147 31.06 6.90 3.19
C VAL A 147 31.62 8.32 3.13
N ASP A 148 32.95 8.49 3.11
CA ASP A 148 33.64 9.77 3.23
C ASP A 148 33.12 10.58 4.44
N ASP A 149 33.17 9.97 5.62
CA ASP A 149 32.62 10.56 6.85
C ASP A 149 33.59 10.52 8.03
N GLU A 150 33.60 11.60 8.82
CA GLU A 150 34.41 11.74 10.02
C GLU A 150 33.52 11.85 11.26
N THR A 151 33.82 11.04 12.27
CA THR A 151 33.18 11.08 13.58
C THR A 151 34.23 11.42 14.63
N ARG A 152 33.99 12.47 15.42
CA ARG A 152 34.89 12.91 16.49
C ARG A 152 34.25 12.72 17.85
N ILE A 153 35.03 12.23 18.80
CA ILE A 153 34.66 12.15 20.22
C ILE A 153 35.72 12.93 20.99
N ASP A 154 35.33 13.99 21.69
CA ASP A 154 36.23 14.82 22.48
C ASP A 154 35.98 14.71 23.98
N ASN A 155 36.99 15.08 24.76
CA ASN A 155 36.92 15.17 26.22
C ASN A 155 36.48 13.87 26.91
N PHE A 156 36.76 12.72 26.30
CA PHE A 156 36.43 11.42 26.85
C PHE A 156 37.29 11.15 28.09
N SER A 157 36.63 10.89 29.23
CA SER A 157 37.31 10.61 30.49
C SER A 157 36.57 9.52 31.28
N PHE A 158 37.33 8.67 31.98
CA PHE A 158 36.76 7.69 32.91
C PHE A 158 37.69 7.42 34.08
N LEU A 159 37.11 6.92 35.17
CA LEU A 159 37.83 6.45 36.36
C LEU A 159 37.22 5.13 36.82
N ILE A 160 38.05 4.09 36.92
CA ILE A 160 37.70 2.82 37.55
C ILE A 160 38.56 2.67 38.81
N PRO A 161 37.97 2.77 40.03
CA PRO A 161 38.73 2.78 41.28
C PRO A 161 39.48 1.47 41.52
N ARG A 162 38.82 0.33 41.27
CA ARG A 162 39.39 -0.99 41.54
C ARG A 162 38.70 -2.11 40.75
N ILE A 163 39.51 -3.06 40.28
CA ILE A 163 39.11 -4.36 39.76
C ILE A 163 40.04 -5.40 40.39
N SER A 164 39.51 -6.33 41.19
CA SER A 164 40.29 -7.47 41.70
C SER A 164 39.63 -8.82 41.41
N TRP A 165 40.48 -9.84 41.24
CA TRP A 165 40.04 -11.21 40.91
C TRP A 165 39.16 -11.86 41.99
N ASP A 166 39.34 -11.43 43.24
CA ASP A 166 38.66 -11.90 44.45
C ASP A 166 37.59 -10.91 44.93
N GLN A 167 37.26 -9.89 44.14
CA GLN A 167 36.31 -8.87 44.54
C GLN A 167 34.90 -9.45 44.70
N GLU A 168 34.36 -9.43 45.93
CA GLU A 168 32.98 -9.84 46.20
C GLU A 168 31.96 -8.74 45.87
N GLN A 169 32.37 -7.47 45.97
CA GLN A 169 31.53 -6.32 45.64
C GLN A 169 31.55 -6.01 44.15
N GLU A 170 30.50 -5.35 43.65
CA GLU A 170 30.47 -4.89 42.27
C GLU A 170 31.59 -3.88 41.99
N SER A 171 32.20 -4.00 40.81
CA SER A 171 33.05 -2.95 40.24
C SER A 171 32.16 -2.07 39.36
N ASN A 172 32.13 -0.77 39.66
CA ASN A 172 31.34 0.21 38.92
C ASN A 172 32.25 1.02 37.99
N ALA A 173 31.81 1.18 36.73
CA ALA A 173 32.43 2.03 35.74
C ALA A 173 31.39 2.98 35.16
N LYS A 174 31.60 4.28 35.36
CA LYS A 174 30.77 5.34 34.78
C LYS A 174 31.52 6.02 33.66
N LEU A 175 30.86 6.11 32.51
CA LEU A 175 31.36 6.81 31.32
C LEU A 175 30.40 7.95 30.99
N LYS A 176 30.92 9.12 30.67
CA LYS A 176 30.13 10.21 30.10
C LYS A 176 30.97 11.00 29.11
N PHE A 177 30.42 11.23 27.92
CA PHE A 177 31.04 12.09 26.92
C PHE A 177 29.96 12.88 26.17
N ASN A 178 30.34 14.05 25.68
CA ASN A 178 29.45 14.93 24.95
C ASN A 178 29.50 14.59 23.46
N LEU A 179 28.39 14.85 22.79
CA LEU A 179 28.24 14.84 21.34
C LEU A 179 28.09 16.29 20.86
N ASP A 180 27.98 16.48 19.55
CA ASP A 180 27.60 17.77 18.99
C ASP A 180 26.19 18.20 19.45
N ASN A 181 25.89 19.50 19.35
CA ASN A 181 24.58 20.09 19.67
C ASN A 181 24.07 19.80 21.11
N ASP A 182 24.96 19.88 22.11
CA ASP A 182 24.66 19.65 23.54
C ASP A 182 24.15 18.23 23.89
N GLY A 183 24.20 17.30 22.93
CA GLY A 183 23.92 15.89 23.15
C GLY A 183 24.98 15.23 24.03
N TYR A 184 24.64 14.11 24.65
CA TYR A 184 25.62 13.32 25.42
C TYR A 184 25.28 11.84 25.45
N VAL A 185 26.30 11.03 25.70
CA VAL A 185 26.18 9.61 26.02
C VAL A 185 26.68 9.40 27.42
N GLU A 186 25.92 8.67 28.21
CA GLU A 186 26.35 8.20 29.53
C GLU A 186 26.15 6.70 29.65
N SER A 187 27.04 6.05 30.38
CA SER A 187 26.96 4.63 30.68
C SER A 187 27.28 4.41 32.15
N ASP A 188 26.50 3.55 32.79
CA ASP A 188 26.72 3.05 34.14
C ASP A 188 26.80 1.53 34.05
N PHE A 189 27.98 0.96 34.33
CA PHE A 189 28.26 -0.47 34.18
C PHE A 189 28.74 -1.06 35.50
N ASN A 190 28.08 -2.13 35.93
CA ASN A 190 28.42 -2.91 37.10
C ASN A 190 28.85 -4.31 36.69
N MET A 191 29.97 -4.79 37.24
CA MET A 191 30.47 -6.15 37.03
C MET A 191 30.81 -6.81 38.35
N PHE A 192 30.47 -8.09 38.49
CA PHE A 192 30.84 -8.97 39.59
C PHE A 192 31.94 -9.93 39.11
N PRO A 193 33.23 -9.64 39.36
CA PRO A 193 34.33 -10.40 38.74
C PRO A 193 34.34 -11.89 39.08
N GLN A 194 33.90 -12.29 40.27
CA GLN A 194 33.85 -13.70 40.69
C GLN A 194 32.80 -14.52 39.92
N THR A 195 31.57 -14.01 39.82
CA THR A 195 30.46 -14.73 39.15
C THR A 195 30.52 -14.54 37.64
N GLY A 196 31.06 -13.40 37.20
CA GLY A 196 31.05 -12.92 35.83
C GLY A 196 29.78 -12.16 35.48
N GLU A 197 28.83 -12.01 36.41
CA GLU A 197 27.58 -11.28 36.19
C GLU A 197 27.87 -9.79 35.95
N PHE A 198 27.10 -9.19 35.05
CA PHE A 198 27.16 -7.76 34.81
C PHE A 198 25.77 -7.20 34.54
N ASN A 199 25.60 -5.92 34.84
CA ASN A 199 24.44 -5.14 34.47
C ASN A 199 24.86 -3.71 34.19
N GLY A 200 24.00 -2.96 33.50
CA GLY A 200 24.23 -1.55 33.32
C GLY A 200 23.15 -0.86 32.52
N THR A 201 23.35 0.43 32.36
CA THR A 201 22.49 1.31 31.58
C THR A 201 23.35 2.14 30.63
N ILE A 202 22.92 2.28 29.39
CA ILE A 202 23.44 3.27 28.44
C ILE A 202 22.33 4.27 28.18
N ARG A 203 22.61 5.57 28.32
CA ARG A 203 21.69 6.63 27.93
C ARG A 203 22.28 7.48 26.83
N PHE A 204 21.47 7.72 25.81
CA PHE A 204 21.72 8.69 24.74
C PHE A 204 20.74 9.83 24.96
N ASN A 205 21.25 11.06 25.04
CA ASN A 205 20.45 12.26 25.12
C ASN A 205 20.73 13.12 23.88
N GLN A 206 19.67 13.45 23.14
CA GLN A 206 19.72 14.27 21.93
C GLN A 206 20.74 13.79 20.90
N LEU A 207 20.80 12.47 20.65
CA LEU A 207 21.64 11.92 19.58
C LEU A 207 21.10 12.41 18.22
N PRO A 208 21.83 13.25 17.46
CA PRO A 208 21.30 13.83 16.24
C PRO A 208 21.35 12.81 15.09
N LEU A 209 20.23 12.64 14.38
CA LEU A 209 20.12 11.63 13.32
C LEU A 209 20.86 11.99 12.03
N ASN A 210 21.11 13.27 11.79
CA ASN A 210 21.85 13.75 10.61
C ASN A 210 23.30 13.24 10.59
N SER A 211 23.91 12.96 11.74
CA SER A 211 25.23 12.32 11.84
C SER A 211 25.26 10.92 11.22
N PHE A 212 24.09 10.28 11.04
CA PHE A 212 23.99 8.95 10.44
C PHE A 212 23.53 8.99 8.98
N TYR A 213 23.26 10.16 8.42
CA TYR A 213 22.74 10.33 7.06
C TYR A 213 23.58 9.58 6.02
N LYS A 214 24.91 9.77 6.00
CA LYS A 214 25.78 9.15 4.99
C LYS A 214 25.79 7.62 5.04
N TYR A 215 25.51 7.05 6.22
CA TYR A 215 25.39 5.61 6.40
C TYR A 215 24.05 5.10 5.86
N VAL A 216 22.96 5.80 6.15
CA VAL A 216 21.61 5.44 5.67
C VAL A 216 21.51 5.65 4.15
N ALA A 217 22.15 6.69 3.61
CA ALA A 217 22.17 7.00 2.19
C ALA A 217 22.81 5.91 1.30
N GLN A 218 23.61 4.99 1.89
CA GLN A 218 24.10 3.82 1.17
C GLN A 218 23.00 2.81 0.84
N TYR A 219 21.91 2.81 1.61
CA TYR A 219 20.82 1.83 1.50
C TYR A 219 19.49 2.48 1.10
N ALA A 220 19.43 3.81 1.04
CA ALA A 220 18.23 4.54 0.65
C ALA A 220 18.54 5.78 -0.19
N ARG A 221 17.71 6.04 -1.22
CA ARG A 221 17.82 7.25 -2.06
C ARG A 221 17.17 8.46 -1.37
N ILE A 222 17.86 9.00 -0.36
CA ILE A 222 17.42 10.12 0.48
C ILE A 222 18.37 11.31 0.38
N ASN A 223 17.92 12.50 0.77
CA ASN A 223 18.78 13.70 0.85
C ASN A 223 18.97 14.23 2.28
N ALA A 224 18.02 13.97 3.18
CA ALA A 224 18.12 14.34 4.58
C ALA A 224 17.55 13.26 5.49
N LEU A 225 18.16 13.15 6.67
CA LEU A 225 17.71 12.37 7.81
C LEU A 225 17.85 13.26 9.05
N GLU A 226 16.73 13.75 9.57
CA GLU A 226 16.70 14.76 10.63
C GLU A 226 15.92 14.27 11.85
N GLY A 227 16.14 14.97 12.97
CA GLY A 227 15.57 14.65 14.28
C GLY A 227 16.63 14.24 15.29
N THR A 228 16.17 13.98 16.50
CA THR A 228 17.03 13.55 17.62
C THR A 228 16.49 12.30 18.27
N VAL A 229 17.38 11.44 18.76
CA VAL A 229 17.02 10.24 19.52
C VAL A 229 17.46 10.39 20.97
N ASN A 230 16.51 10.20 21.88
CA ASN A 230 16.76 9.91 23.27
C ASN A 230 16.62 8.40 23.48
N SER A 231 17.49 7.79 24.26
CA SER A 231 17.35 6.38 24.59
C SER A 231 17.91 6.06 25.96
N THR A 232 17.30 5.11 26.65
CA THR A 232 17.83 4.47 27.85
C THR A 232 17.75 2.97 27.64
N ILE A 233 18.89 2.32 27.48
CA ILE A 233 19.01 0.87 27.28
C ILE A 233 19.61 0.26 28.53
N ASN A 234 18.87 -0.61 29.19
CA ASN A 234 19.35 -1.44 30.27
C ASN A 234 19.79 -2.79 29.72
N PHE A 235 20.89 -3.31 30.23
CA PHE A 235 21.42 -4.60 29.84
C PHE A 235 21.86 -5.39 31.07
N ASN A 236 21.69 -6.70 31.02
CA ASN A 236 22.18 -7.61 32.05
C ASN A 236 22.57 -8.95 31.43
N GLY A 237 23.66 -9.53 31.94
CA GLY A 237 24.22 -10.74 31.37
C GLY A 237 25.34 -11.34 32.23
N ASN A 238 26.07 -12.28 31.65
CA ASN A 238 27.23 -12.90 32.28
C ASN A 238 28.38 -12.98 31.28
N SER A 239 29.57 -12.55 31.70
CA SER A 239 30.80 -12.52 30.89
C SER A 239 31.27 -13.91 30.41
N LYS A 240 30.80 -15.00 31.03
CA LYS A 240 31.02 -16.37 30.55
C LYS A 240 30.15 -16.71 29.34
N ASN A 241 28.97 -16.11 29.23
CA ASN A 241 28.01 -16.28 28.13
C ASN A 241 27.52 -14.90 27.62
N PRO A 242 28.40 -14.05 27.07
CA PRO A 242 28.03 -12.67 26.71
C PRO A 242 26.91 -12.60 25.65
N ASN A 243 26.76 -13.65 24.83
CA ASN A 243 25.71 -13.75 23.83
C ASN A 243 24.30 -13.90 24.43
N GLU A 244 24.18 -14.28 25.71
CA GLU A 244 22.91 -14.43 26.44
C GLU A 244 22.46 -13.12 27.12
N THR A 245 23.09 -12.00 26.80
CA THR A 245 22.74 -10.69 27.35
C THR A 245 21.31 -10.31 26.97
N ILE A 246 20.53 -9.90 27.98
CA ILE A 246 19.17 -9.41 27.80
C ILE A 246 19.20 -7.88 27.78
N LEU A 247 18.44 -7.29 26.86
CA LEU A 247 18.28 -5.83 26.76
C LEU A 247 16.82 -5.43 27.05
N SER A 248 16.63 -4.27 27.65
CA SER A 248 15.32 -3.61 27.84
C SER A 248 15.52 -2.10 27.84
N GLY A 249 14.45 -1.30 27.76
CA GLY A 249 14.64 0.14 27.75
C GLY A 249 13.56 0.95 27.05
N THR A 250 13.92 2.16 26.66
CA THR A 250 13.07 3.08 25.92
C THR A 250 13.89 3.80 24.87
N ILE A 251 13.29 3.97 23.69
CA ILE A 251 13.82 4.74 22.56
C ILE A 251 12.76 5.77 22.22
N GLU A 252 13.15 7.04 22.14
CA GLU A 252 12.29 8.16 21.78
C GLU A 252 12.95 8.94 20.64
N GLY A 253 12.32 8.94 19.47
CA GLY A 253 12.66 9.82 18.36
C GLY A 253 11.81 11.08 18.42
N LEU A 254 12.43 12.25 18.25
CA LEU A 254 11.77 13.55 18.26
C LEU A 254 12.03 14.28 16.94
N LYS A 255 10.99 14.90 16.39
CA LYS A 255 11.02 15.70 15.15
C LYS A 255 11.69 14.98 14.00
N LEU A 256 11.27 13.73 13.79
CA LEU A 256 11.82 12.86 12.77
C LEU A 256 11.39 13.35 11.39
N MET A 257 12.34 13.45 10.48
CA MET A 257 12.05 13.79 9.08
C MET A 257 13.04 13.10 8.14
N LEU A 258 12.50 12.55 7.07
CA LEU A 258 13.26 11.96 5.97
C LEU A 258 12.77 12.57 4.66
N THR A 259 13.71 13.05 3.86
CA THR A 259 13.43 13.62 2.53
C THR A 259 14.04 12.77 1.42
N ASP A 260 13.37 12.74 0.27
CA ASP A 260 13.93 12.14 -0.95
C ASP A 260 15.02 13.02 -1.57
N GLN A 261 15.59 12.56 -2.68
CA GLN A 261 16.59 13.29 -3.47
C GLN A 261 16.07 14.61 -4.08
N ASN A 262 14.76 14.85 -4.10
CA ASN A 262 14.13 16.09 -4.56
C ASN A 262 13.81 17.06 -3.40
N ASN A 263 14.27 16.77 -2.18
CA ASN A 263 13.94 17.52 -0.96
C ASN A 263 12.46 17.51 -0.58
N GLN A 264 11.67 16.54 -1.06
CA GLN A 264 10.32 16.34 -0.57
C GLN A 264 10.33 15.50 0.69
N LYS A 265 9.56 15.91 1.70
CA LYS A 265 9.30 15.10 2.88
C LYS A 265 8.56 13.83 2.46
N ILE A 266 9.09 12.67 2.82
CA ILE A 266 8.48 11.37 2.52
C ILE A 266 8.01 10.68 3.78
N LEU A 267 8.81 10.72 4.84
CA LEU A 267 8.46 10.18 6.15
C LEU A 267 8.73 11.21 7.23
N GLY A 268 7.95 11.19 8.30
CA GLY A 268 8.25 11.94 9.51
C GLY A 268 7.35 11.60 10.67
N GLY A 269 7.61 12.24 11.81
CA GLY A 269 6.80 12.14 13.02
C GLY A 269 7.30 13.10 14.09
N GLU A 270 6.38 13.73 14.83
CA GLU A 270 6.78 14.66 15.89
C GLU A 270 7.43 13.91 17.05
N LYS A 271 6.85 12.75 17.42
CA LYS A 271 7.37 11.90 18.49
C LYS A 271 7.09 10.43 18.23
N VAL A 272 8.12 9.60 18.34
CA VAL A 272 8.02 8.13 18.25
C VAL A 272 8.63 7.52 19.49
N THR A 273 7.83 6.84 20.31
CA THR A 273 8.29 6.19 21.54
C THR A 273 8.15 4.69 21.44
N CYS A 274 9.27 3.97 21.58
CA CYS A 274 9.31 2.52 21.62
C CYS A 274 9.82 2.06 23.00
N LYS A 275 8.98 1.32 23.73
CA LYS A 275 9.35 0.75 25.04
C LYS A 275 9.73 -0.72 24.86
N LEU A 276 11.01 -1.03 25.00
CA LEU A 276 11.54 -2.38 24.89
C LEU A 276 11.30 -3.13 26.20
N LYS A 277 10.49 -4.19 26.16
CA LYS A 277 10.27 -5.05 27.33
C LYS A 277 11.44 -5.99 27.55
N LYS A 278 11.82 -6.71 26.49
CA LYS A 278 12.88 -7.72 26.54
C LYS A 278 13.38 -8.04 25.13
N ILE A 279 14.69 -7.90 24.91
CA ILE A 279 15.39 -8.34 23.70
C ILE A 279 16.40 -9.41 24.13
N ASP A 280 16.28 -10.60 23.56
CA ASP A 280 17.07 -11.79 23.90
C ASP A 280 17.63 -12.39 22.60
N PRO A 281 18.79 -11.89 22.12
CA PRO A 281 19.38 -12.32 20.85
C PRO A 281 19.71 -13.82 20.82
N ALA A 282 20.17 -14.39 21.95
CA ALA A 282 20.46 -15.83 22.05
C ALA A 282 19.25 -16.72 21.72
N LYS A 283 18.06 -16.29 22.16
CA LYS A 283 16.78 -16.97 21.91
C LYS A 283 16.02 -16.45 20.69
N ALA A 284 16.57 -15.49 19.95
CA ALA A 284 15.87 -14.80 18.86
C ALA A 284 14.47 -14.29 19.27
N SER A 285 14.36 -13.74 20.48
CA SER A 285 13.09 -13.31 21.10
C SER A 285 13.09 -11.79 21.33
N TYR A 286 12.13 -11.10 20.74
CA TYR A 286 12.04 -9.64 20.71
C TYR A 286 10.67 -9.19 21.19
N ILE A 287 10.58 -8.62 22.39
CA ILE A 287 9.33 -8.20 23.01
C ILE A 287 9.36 -6.70 23.24
N ILE A 288 8.47 -6.00 22.53
CA ILE A 288 8.19 -4.57 22.65
C ILE A 288 6.93 -4.43 23.50
N GLU A 289 7.00 -3.60 24.53
CA GLU A 289 5.87 -3.31 25.40
C GLU A 289 4.88 -2.37 24.72
N SER A 290 5.37 -1.30 24.08
CA SER A 290 4.52 -0.36 23.36
C SER A 290 5.29 0.35 22.26
N LEU A 291 4.60 0.68 21.17
CA LEU A 291 5.07 1.55 20.10
C LEU A 291 4.05 2.67 19.89
N ASN A 292 4.40 3.89 20.27
CA ASN A 292 3.53 5.06 20.16
C ASN A 292 4.10 6.02 19.13
N VAL A 293 3.29 6.41 18.15
CA VAL A 293 3.68 7.27 17.03
C VAL A 293 2.74 8.47 16.99
N GLU A 294 3.26 9.64 17.34
CA GLU A 294 2.52 10.91 17.36
C GLU A 294 2.85 11.72 16.10
N GLU A 295 1.79 12.16 15.43
CA GLU A 295 1.82 12.94 14.18
C GLU A 295 2.68 12.30 13.08
N PRO A 296 2.57 10.98 12.80
CA PRO A 296 3.30 10.40 11.68
C PRO A 296 2.86 11.02 10.36
N TYR A 297 3.82 11.21 9.48
CA TYR A 297 3.60 11.69 8.13
C TYR A 297 4.17 10.68 7.13
N ILE A 298 3.37 10.32 6.14
CA ILE A 298 3.79 9.50 5.01
C ILE A 298 3.33 10.17 3.71
N LYS A 299 4.25 10.33 2.77
CA LYS A 299 3.90 10.60 1.37
C LYS A 299 4.00 9.31 0.58
N PHE A 300 2.90 8.87 -0.01
CA PHE A 300 2.85 7.66 -0.83
C PHE A 300 2.43 7.99 -2.26
N GLU A 301 3.28 7.66 -3.23
CA GLU A 301 3.03 7.92 -4.64
C GLU A 301 3.05 6.61 -5.42
N LEU A 302 1.96 6.32 -6.13
CA LEU A 302 1.80 5.13 -6.94
C LEU A 302 1.94 5.47 -8.43
N ASP A 303 2.78 4.71 -9.13
CA ASP A 303 3.02 4.80 -10.57
C ASP A 303 2.72 3.47 -11.26
N THR A 304 2.71 3.44 -12.60
CA THR A 304 2.33 2.24 -13.39
C THR A 304 3.20 1.01 -13.16
N VAL A 305 4.41 1.19 -12.63
CA VAL A 305 5.40 0.11 -12.47
C VAL A 305 5.84 -0.10 -11.02
N SER A 306 5.65 0.89 -10.12
CA SER A 306 6.17 0.85 -8.75
C SER A 306 5.55 1.96 -7.88
N ASN A 307 6.13 2.22 -6.71
CA ASN A 307 5.80 3.32 -5.82
C ASN A 307 7.07 4.03 -5.32
N ASN A 308 6.92 5.24 -4.77
CA ASN A 308 8.04 6.03 -4.26
C ASN A 308 8.84 5.33 -3.14
N LEU A 309 8.18 4.65 -2.18
CA LEU A 309 8.87 3.99 -1.07
C LEU A 309 9.76 2.83 -1.56
N SER A 310 9.30 2.02 -2.51
CA SER A 310 10.10 0.95 -3.12
C SER A 310 11.33 1.53 -3.84
N ARG A 311 11.18 2.64 -4.58
CA ARG A 311 12.32 3.32 -5.23
C ARG A 311 13.33 3.89 -4.23
N ILE A 312 12.86 4.34 -3.07
CA ILE A 312 13.70 4.94 -2.03
C ILE A 312 14.47 3.85 -1.28
N PHE A 313 13.80 2.81 -0.79
CA PHE A 313 14.36 1.82 0.14
C PHE A 313 14.86 0.52 -0.49
N ASN A 314 14.64 0.31 -1.80
CA ASN A 314 15.16 -0.86 -2.52
C ASN A 314 16.09 -0.45 -3.68
N PRO A 315 17.20 0.28 -3.41
CA PRO A 315 18.05 0.81 -4.48
C PRO A 315 18.86 -0.25 -5.26
N PHE A 316 18.83 -1.53 -4.83
CA PHE A 316 19.67 -2.62 -5.33
C PHE A 316 18.91 -3.80 -5.94
N GLU A 317 17.62 -3.64 -6.27
CA GLU A 317 16.89 -4.70 -6.98
C GLU A 317 17.56 -5.04 -8.33
N ASP A 318 18.23 -4.08 -8.95
CA ASP A 318 19.06 -4.25 -10.16
C ASP A 318 20.33 -5.10 -9.95
N LEU A 319 20.76 -5.38 -8.71
CA LEU A 319 21.95 -6.18 -8.40
C LEU A 319 21.64 -7.63 -8.04
N LYS A 320 20.37 -8.02 -7.88
CA LYS A 320 19.99 -9.35 -7.41
C LYS A 320 20.02 -10.46 -8.47
N GLU A 321 20.10 -10.12 -9.77
CA GLU A 321 20.20 -11.14 -10.82
C GLU A 321 21.53 -11.92 -10.81
N SER A 322 22.57 -11.45 -10.11
CA SER A 322 23.88 -12.14 -10.08
C SER A 322 24.13 -13.10 -8.91
N ASP A 323 23.37 -13.03 -7.81
CA ASP A 323 23.70 -13.77 -6.58
C ASP A 323 22.74 -14.92 -6.22
N GLU A 324 21.65 -15.14 -6.96
CA GLU A 324 20.70 -16.23 -6.69
C GLU A 324 21.27 -17.66 -6.88
N LYS A 325 22.50 -17.81 -7.39
CA LYS A 325 23.10 -19.15 -7.60
C LYS A 325 23.81 -19.75 -6.38
N ASN A 326 23.93 -19.05 -5.25
CA ASN A 326 24.70 -19.56 -4.10
C ASN A 326 23.98 -19.60 -2.75
N SER A 327 22.65 -19.45 -2.72
CA SER A 327 21.89 -19.57 -1.48
C SER A 327 21.27 -20.97 -1.30
N GLU A 328 22.07 -22.03 -1.49
CA GLU A 328 21.77 -23.36 -0.98
C GLU A 328 22.73 -23.68 0.18
N ASN A 329 22.16 -24.01 1.34
CA ASN A 329 22.77 -24.49 2.60
C ASN A 329 23.08 -23.48 3.70
N LEU A 330 22.03 -22.91 4.30
CA LEU A 330 22.00 -22.60 5.74
C LEU A 330 20.72 -23.17 6.37
N SER A 331 20.61 -24.50 6.39
CA SER A 331 19.56 -25.21 7.14
C SER A 331 19.82 -25.08 8.64
N GLY A 332 19.23 -24.06 9.26
CA GLY A 332 19.27 -23.84 10.70
C GLY A 332 18.74 -22.48 11.14
N GLU A 333 17.83 -21.84 10.39
CA GLU A 333 17.27 -20.56 10.80
C GLU A 333 16.44 -20.74 12.08
N LYS A 334 16.91 -20.15 13.19
CA LYS A 334 16.14 -20.04 14.41
C LYS A 334 14.87 -19.23 14.10
N LYS A 335 13.69 -19.82 14.32
CA LYS A 335 12.41 -19.12 14.21
C LYS A 335 12.43 -17.91 15.14
N ILE A 336 12.30 -16.71 14.56
CA ILE A 336 12.26 -15.46 15.31
C ILE A 336 10.92 -15.36 16.03
N TYR A 337 10.96 -15.15 17.34
CA TYR A 337 9.79 -14.78 18.13
C TYR A 337 9.74 -13.27 18.28
N TYR A 338 8.63 -12.64 17.90
CA TYR A 338 8.40 -11.23 18.19
C TYR A 338 7.03 -11.01 18.81
N ALA A 339 6.95 -10.02 19.69
CA ALA A 339 5.70 -9.54 20.28
C ALA A 339 5.74 -8.01 20.44
N ILE A 340 4.68 -7.34 20.03
CA ILE A 340 4.44 -5.92 20.27
C ILE A 340 3.13 -5.83 21.04
N ASN A 341 3.17 -5.51 22.34
CA ASN A 341 1.97 -5.65 23.17
C ASN A 341 0.91 -4.57 22.89
N ASN A 342 1.31 -3.41 22.38
CA ASN A 342 0.41 -2.33 21.96
C ASN A 342 1.09 -1.46 20.89
N VAL A 343 0.34 -1.06 19.87
CA VAL A 343 0.74 -0.05 18.89
C VAL A 343 -0.33 1.04 18.90
N GLU A 344 0.11 2.29 19.04
CA GLU A 344 -0.75 3.46 19.04
C GLU A 344 -0.24 4.46 18.01
N VAL A 345 -1.13 4.91 17.11
CA VAL A 345 -0.89 6.02 16.19
C VAL A 345 -1.88 7.12 16.50
N LYS A 346 -1.36 8.34 16.68
CA LYS A 346 -2.17 9.54 16.96
C LYS A 346 -1.92 10.61 15.92
N ASN A 347 -3.02 11.18 15.39
CA ASN A 347 -2.99 12.30 14.46
C ASN A 347 -2.13 12.06 13.22
N GLY A 348 -2.15 10.86 12.66
CA GLY A 348 -1.38 10.54 11.46
C GLY A 348 -1.89 11.24 10.21
N VAL A 349 -0.98 11.47 9.27
CA VAL A 349 -1.23 12.07 7.96
C VAL A 349 -0.64 11.19 6.87
N LEU A 350 -1.44 10.92 5.84
CA LEU A 350 -1.03 10.24 4.62
C LEU A 350 -1.43 11.10 3.42
N ASP A 351 -0.44 11.60 2.70
CA ASP A 351 -0.64 12.21 1.39
C ASP A 351 -0.46 11.12 0.33
N TYR A 352 -1.56 10.76 -0.32
CA TYR A 352 -1.61 9.75 -1.37
C TYR A 352 -1.68 10.41 -2.75
N THR A 353 -0.82 9.98 -3.67
CA THR A 353 -0.87 10.38 -5.07
C THR A 353 -0.92 9.13 -5.97
N ASP A 354 -1.87 9.09 -6.89
CA ASP A 354 -1.97 8.05 -7.93
C ASP A 354 -1.78 8.66 -9.33
N ASN A 355 -0.77 8.18 -10.06
CA ASN A 355 -0.41 8.66 -11.40
C ASN A 355 -0.86 7.75 -12.55
N LEU A 356 -1.68 6.72 -12.30
CA LEU A 356 -2.03 5.67 -13.26
C LEU A 356 -2.85 6.16 -14.46
N THR A 357 -3.50 7.32 -14.37
CA THR A 357 -4.34 7.89 -15.44
C THR A 357 -3.63 8.94 -16.30
N GLY A 358 -2.35 9.20 -16.05
CA GLY A 358 -1.55 10.25 -16.71
C GLY A 358 -1.77 11.67 -16.15
N LYS A 359 -2.67 11.82 -15.19
CA LYS A 359 -2.79 12.99 -14.31
C LYS A 359 -2.74 12.50 -12.85
N PRO A 360 -2.17 13.28 -11.92
CA PRO A 360 -2.13 12.88 -10.52
C PRO A 360 -3.53 12.98 -9.88
N PHE A 361 -3.94 11.92 -9.21
CA PHE A 361 -5.01 11.92 -8.21
C PHE A 361 -4.38 12.10 -6.84
N ASP A 362 -4.46 13.32 -6.30
CA ASP A 362 -3.96 13.64 -4.97
C ASP A 362 -5.09 13.54 -3.95
N TYR A 363 -4.82 12.85 -2.83
CA TYR A 363 -5.79 12.65 -1.78
C TYR A 363 -5.13 12.72 -0.40
N HIS A 364 -5.70 13.56 0.47
CA HIS A 364 -5.18 13.84 1.80
C HIS A 364 -5.96 13.07 2.85
N LEU A 365 -5.29 12.18 3.58
CA LEU A 365 -5.83 11.48 4.74
C LEU A 365 -5.23 12.11 6.00
N SER A 366 -6.08 12.45 6.96
CA SER A 366 -5.70 13.12 8.20
C SER A 366 -6.41 12.52 9.40
N GLU A 367 -5.96 12.92 10.60
CA GLU A 367 -6.48 12.42 11.87
C GLU A 367 -6.48 10.88 11.94
N ILE A 368 -5.46 10.25 11.34
CA ILE A 368 -5.33 8.79 11.36
C ILE A 368 -5.06 8.37 12.81
N LEU A 369 -5.99 7.59 13.34
CA LEU A 369 -5.90 6.95 14.64
C LEU A 369 -5.79 5.45 14.41
N ILE A 370 -4.86 4.81 15.12
CA ILE A 370 -4.73 3.36 15.17
C ILE A 370 -4.49 2.98 16.61
N ASP A 371 -5.25 2.02 17.11
CA ASP A 371 -4.97 1.34 18.37
C ASP A 371 -5.05 -0.16 18.10
N THR A 372 -4.00 -0.88 18.48
CA THR A 372 -3.91 -2.32 18.30
C THR A 372 -3.72 -3.02 19.64
N ASP A 373 -4.37 -4.18 19.77
CA ASP A 373 -4.01 -5.18 20.76
C ASP A 373 -2.61 -5.78 20.46
N SER A 374 -2.21 -6.77 21.24
CA SER A 374 -0.88 -7.39 21.10
C SER A 374 -0.70 -8.12 19.77
N ILE A 375 0.31 -7.73 19.01
CA ILE A 375 0.78 -8.41 17.79
C ILE A 375 1.86 -9.42 18.19
N LYS A 376 1.64 -10.71 17.97
CA LYS A 376 2.64 -11.75 18.26
C LYS A 376 2.87 -12.62 17.03
N SER A 377 4.12 -13.01 16.80
CA SER A 377 4.52 -13.87 15.68
C SER A 377 3.86 -15.26 15.67
N GLU A 378 3.29 -15.67 16.79
CA GLU A 378 2.62 -16.96 16.97
C GLU A 378 1.10 -16.84 17.06
N SER A 379 0.55 -15.62 17.02
CA SER A 379 -0.90 -15.42 16.95
C SER A 379 -1.44 -16.00 15.64
N GLU A 380 -2.58 -16.69 15.70
CA GLU A 380 -3.28 -17.13 14.49
C GLU A 380 -3.93 -15.96 13.75
N TRP A 381 -4.28 -14.91 14.50
CA TRP A 381 -4.97 -13.73 14.00
C TRP A 381 -4.67 -12.52 14.87
N VAL A 382 -4.55 -11.36 14.24
CA VAL A 382 -4.37 -10.04 14.86
C VAL A 382 -5.32 -9.09 14.16
N GLU A 383 -6.05 -8.31 14.95
CA GLU A 383 -6.98 -7.30 14.46
C GLU A 383 -6.59 -5.92 14.99
N PHE A 384 -6.80 -4.91 14.16
CA PHE A 384 -6.77 -3.52 14.58
C PHE A 384 -7.80 -2.69 13.84
N THR A 385 -8.15 -1.58 14.44
CA THR A 385 -9.08 -0.62 13.85
C THR A 385 -8.35 0.69 13.53
N SER A 386 -8.83 1.39 12.52
CA SER A 386 -8.36 2.73 12.19
C SER A 386 -9.51 3.65 11.82
N ASP A 387 -9.46 4.85 12.37
CA ASP A 387 -10.36 5.96 12.04
C ASP A 387 -9.53 7.06 11.37
N MET A 388 -10.07 7.68 10.33
CA MET A 388 -9.41 8.80 9.65
C MET A 388 -10.41 9.70 8.91
N LEU A 389 -9.98 10.94 8.65
CA LEU A 389 -10.67 11.87 7.78
C LEU A 389 -10.14 11.78 6.35
N LEU A 390 -11.07 11.87 5.41
CA LEU A 390 -10.81 11.88 3.98
C LEU A 390 -10.99 13.30 3.44
N ASN A 391 -9.90 13.92 3.00
CA ASN A 391 -9.87 15.25 2.40
C ASN A 391 -10.62 16.30 3.25
N ASN A 392 -10.46 16.21 4.57
CA ASN A 392 -11.10 17.07 5.59
C ASN A 392 -12.64 17.10 5.55
N ARG A 393 -13.28 16.08 4.97
CA ARG A 393 -14.75 16.03 4.81
C ARG A 393 -15.34 14.65 5.11
N GLY A 394 -14.91 13.63 4.36
CA GLY A 394 -15.42 12.27 4.49
C GLY A 394 -14.78 11.57 5.69
N THR A 395 -15.37 10.44 6.10
CA THR A 395 -14.78 9.58 7.14
C THR A 395 -14.48 8.21 6.57
N LEU A 396 -13.39 7.61 7.02
CA LEU A 396 -13.06 6.22 6.74
C LEU A 396 -12.81 5.51 8.07
N LYS A 397 -13.52 4.41 8.27
CA LYS A 397 -13.26 3.43 9.32
C LYS A 397 -12.77 2.16 8.66
N ALA A 398 -11.69 1.59 9.14
CA ALA A 398 -11.16 0.33 8.68
C ALA A 398 -10.98 -0.64 9.86
N GLU A 399 -11.38 -1.88 9.67
CA GLU A 399 -11.02 -3.00 10.53
C GLU A 399 -10.14 -3.94 9.69
N VAL A 400 -8.94 -4.21 10.19
CA VAL A 400 -7.94 -5.00 9.47
C VAL A 400 -7.56 -6.18 10.35
N GLY A 401 -7.87 -7.38 9.86
CA GLY A 401 -7.42 -8.64 10.44
C GLY A 401 -6.33 -9.27 9.58
N PHE A 402 -5.29 -9.83 10.18
CA PHE A 402 -4.28 -10.59 9.45
C PHE A 402 -3.67 -11.70 10.31
N ASN A 403 -3.08 -12.70 9.64
CA ASN A 403 -2.31 -13.75 10.30
C ASN A 403 -0.81 -13.42 10.25
N PRO A 404 -0.13 -13.11 11.37
CA PRO A 404 1.30 -12.79 11.40
C PRO A 404 2.22 -13.92 10.94
N ALA A 405 1.78 -15.18 11.05
CA ALA A 405 2.53 -16.35 10.59
C ALA A 405 2.30 -16.66 9.09
N ASN A 406 1.23 -16.13 8.49
CA ASN A 406 0.94 -16.25 7.07
C ASN A 406 0.23 -14.99 6.56
N LEU A 407 1.02 -14.01 6.10
CA LEU A 407 0.55 -12.72 5.60
C LEU A 407 -0.35 -12.82 4.36
N LYS A 408 -0.53 -14.01 3.77
CA LYS A 408 -1.48 -14.25 2.67
C LYS A 408 -2.92 -14.44 3.15
N ASN A 409 -3.16 -14.41 4.46
CA ASN A 409 -4.48 -14.47 5.07
C ASN A 409 -4.79 -13.15 5.76
N MET A 410 -5.80 -12.45 5.26
CA MET A 410 -6.22 -11.13 5.74
C MET A 410 -7.73 -10.95 5.64
N HIS A 411 -8.27 -10.07 6.45
CA HIS A 411 -9.64 -9.57 6.38
C HIS A 411 -9.58 -8.04 6.44
N LEU A 412 -10.40 -7.42 5.62
CA LEU A 412 -10.46 -5.97 5.49
C LEU A 412 -11.94 -5.58 5.40
N ASP A 413 -12.44 -4.96 6.46
CA ASP A 413 -13.72 -4.27 6.48
C ASP A 413 -13.45 -2.76 6.41
N ILE A 414 -14.05 -2.07 5.44
CA ILE A 414 -13.92 -0.62 5.34
C ILE A 414 -15.32 -0.01 5.19
N ALA A 415 -15.59 1.01 6.00
CA ALA A 415 -16.74 1.88 5.88
C ALA A 415 -16.28 3.32 5.59
N ILE A 416 -16.54 3.78 4.37
CA ILE A 416 -16.37 5.15 3.93
C ILE A 416 -17.72 5.85 3.92
N LYS A 417 -17.81 7.02 4.53
CA LYS A 417 -19.03 7.85 4.55
C LYS A 417 -18.73 9.26 4.09
N ASP A 418 -19.73 9.88 3.47
CA ASP A 418 -19.70 11.28 3.02
C ASP A 418 -18.52 11.58 2.07
N PHE A 419 -18.15 10.59 1.25
CA PHE A 419 -17.13 10.77 0.22
C PHE A 419 -17.70 11.56 -0.95
N LEU A 420 -17.02 12.61 -1.38
CA LEU A 420 -17.47 13.43 -2.49
C LEU A 420 -17.15 12.74 -3.82
N LEU A 421 -18.17 12.24 -4.52
CA LEU A 421 -17.98 11.41 -5.72
C LEU A 421 -17.25 12.15 -6.86
N SER A 422 -17.32 13.47 -6.91
CA SER A 422 -16.57 14.28 -7.89
C SER A 422 -15.06 14.23 -7.70
N ASP A 423 -14.56 13.82 -6.54
CA ASP A 423 -13.12 13.64 -6.31
C ASP A 423 -12.57 12.50 -7.20
N LEU A 424 -13.42 11.55 -7.60
CA LEU A 424 -13.09 10.48 -8.55
C LEU A 424 -13.25 10.89 -10.02
N ASN A 425 -13.46 12.18 -10.32
CA ASN A 425 -13.63 12.65 -11.69
C ASN A 425 -12.44 12.32 -12.58
N ILE A 426 -11.22 12.27 -12.03
CA ILE A 426 -10.04 11.86 -12.78
C ILE A 426 -10.23 10.46 -13.42
N TYR A 427 -10.79 9.51 -12.66
CA TYR A 427 -11.09 8.17 -13.14
C TYR A 427 -12.36 8.14 -14.00
N ALA A 428 -13.43 8.83 -13.59
CA ALA A 428 -14.68 8.86 -14.36
C ALA A 428 -14.47 9.45 -15.77
N ASN A 429 -13.66 10.51 -15.86
CA ASN A 429 -13.28 11.15 -17.11
C ASN A 429 -12.43 10.21 -17.96
N TYR A 430 -11.38 9.63 -17.37
CA TYR A 430 -10.43 8.77 -18.09
C TYR A 430 -11.09 7.50 -18.63
N TYR A 431 -11.92 6.82 -17.85
CA TYR A 431 -12.50 5.53 -18.25
C TYR A 431 -13.84 5.66 -18.97
N ALA A 432 -14.75 6.50 -18.47
CA ALA A 432 -16.12 6.56 -18.97
C ALA A 432 -16.39 7.73 -19.92
N GLY A 433 -15.56 8.79 -19.89
CA GLY A 433 -15.84 10.02 -20.63
C GLY A 433 -17.00 10.81 -20.02
N HIS A 434 -17.15 10.79 -18.69
CA HIS A 434 -18.16 11.56 -17.97
C HIS A 434 -17.57 12.21 -16.74
N SER A 435 -18.02 13.43 -16.44
CA SER A 435 -17.74 14.11 -15.18
C SER A 435 -18.94 14.03 -14.24
N VAL A 436 -18.67 13.75 -12.97
CA VAL A 436 -19.62 13.83 -11.88
C VAL A 436 -19.71 15.30 -11.43
N LEU A 437 -20.89 15.88 -11.54
CA LEU A 437 -21.17 17.26 -11.12
C LEU A 437 -21.51 17.36 -9.63
N ARG A 438 -22.19 16.35 -9.12
CA ARG A 438 -22.60 16.19 -7.71
C ARG A 438 -22.72 14.72 -7.38
N GLY A 439 -22.53 14.36 -6.13
CA GLY A 439 -22.84 13.03 -5.61
C GLY A 439 -22.10 12.76 -4.31
N ASP A 440 -22.82 12.20 -3.33
CA ASP A 440 -22.25 11.74 -2.08
C ASP A 440 -22.18 10.21 -2.14
N MET A 441 -21.02 9.65 -1.86
CA MET A 441 -20.76 8.22 -1.89
C MET A 441 -20.54 7.69 -0.48
N PHE A 442 -21.23 6.59 -0.19
CA PHE A 442 -21.01 5.73 0.95
C PHE A 442 -20.53 4.39 0.39
N TYR A 443 -19.44 3.88 0.92
CA TYR A 443 -18.83 2.65 0.45
C TYR A 443 -18.56 1.73 1.63
N PHE A 444 -19.05 0.50 1.53
CA PHE A 444 -18.87 -0.54 2.54
C PHE A 444 -18.29 -1.77 1.85
N THR A 445 -17.22 -2.32 2.39
CA THR A 445 -16.61 -3.54 1.84
C THR A 445 -16.36 -4.55 2.94
N ASP A 446 -16.58 -5.81 2.61
CA ASP A 446 -16.11 -6.96 3.37
C ASP A 446 -15.22 -7.77 2.44
N SER A 447 -13.91 -7.74 2.70
CA SER A 447 -12.89 -8.33 1.84
C SER A 447 -12.09 -9.37 2.60
N LYS A 448 -12.14 -10.62 2.14
CA LYS A 448 -11.40 -11.74 2.71
C LYS A 448 -10.33 -12.22 1.74
N ILE A 449 -9.12 -12.34 2.24
CA ILE A 449 -7.99 -12.92 1.53
C ILE A 449 -7.63 -14.25 2.22
N THR A 450 -7.67 -15.35 1.47
CA THR A 450 -7.31 -16.69 1.96
C THR A 450 -6.29 -17.31 1.03
N ASN A 451 -5.08 -17.57 1.52
CA ASN A 451 -3.93 -18.04 0.77
C ASN A 451 -3.63 -17.20 -0.48
N GLY A 452 -3.86 -15.88 -0.38
CA GLY A 452 -3.69 -14.92 -1.47
C GLY A 452 -4.85 -14.84 -2.46
N ILE A 453 -5.93 -15.61 -2.28
CA ILE A 453 -7.16 -15.47 -3.08
C ILE A 453 -8.05 -14.43 -2.39
N ILE A 454 -8.39 -13.36 -3.10
CA ILE A 454 -9.29 -12.31 -2.62
C ILE A 454 -10.73 -12.58 -3.03
N GLU A 455 -11.64 -12.50 -2.08
CA GLU A 455 -13.08 -12.41 -2.27
C GLU A 455 -13.59 -11.15 -1.56
N SER A 456 -14.15 -10.23 -2.32
CA SER A 456 -14.52 -8.90 -1.83
C SER A 456 -15.94 -8.55 -2.24
N ASN A 457 -16.77 -8.20 -1.25
CA ASN A 457 -18.14 -7.75 -1.41
C ASN A 457 -18.21 -6.24 -1.22
N ASN A 458 -18.40 -5.50 -2.30
CA ASN A 458 -18.35 -4.04 -2.27
C ASN A 458 -19.75 -3.46 -2.48
N ASN A 459 -20.25 -2.74 -1.49
CA ASN A 459 -21.56 -2.08 -1.52
C ASN A 459 -21.38 -0.57 -1.60
N LEU A 460 -21.86 0.01 -2.69
CA LEU A 460 -21.83 1.44 -2.95
C LEU A 460 -23.24 1.98 -2.85
N LEU A 461 -23.44 2.98 -1.99
CA LEU A 461 -24.63 3.80 -1.95
C LEU A 461 -24.26 5.21 -2.41
N ILE A 462 -24.87 5.65 -3.49
CA ILE A 462 -24.61 6.97 -4.09
C ILE A 462 -25.88 7.80 -4.01
N LYS A 463 -25.80 8.97 -3.39
CA LYS A 463 -26.91 9.91 -3.24
C LYS A 463 -26.69 11.14 -4.10
N ASN A 464 -27.78 11.78 -4.52
CA ASN A 464 -27.76 13.07 -5.22
C ASN A 464 -26.88 13.13 -6.48
N VAL A 465 -26.61 11.99 -7.11
CA VAL A 465 -25.63 11.93 -8.21
C VAL A 465 -26.15 12.58 -9.48
N SER A 466 -25.27 13.34 -10.14
CA SER A 466 -25.50 13.85 -11.49
C SER A 466 -24.21 13.80 -12.28
N VAL A 467 -24.32 13.40 -13.55
CA VAL A 467 -23.19 13.24 -14.46
C VAL A 467 -23.46 13.99 -15.75
N GLU A 468 -22.39 14.48 -16.35
CA GLU A 468 -22.38 15.07 -17.69
C GLU A 468 -21.42 14.34 -18.61
N ASN A 469 -21.72 14.36 -19.90
CA ASN A 469 -20.84 13.80 -20.91
C ASN A 469 -19.67 14.76 -21.13
N ILE A 470 -18.46 14.23 -21.21
CA ILE A 470 -17.30 14.98 -21.69
C ILE A 470 -16.74 14.31 -22.95
N LYS A 471 -15.96 15.05 -23.72
CA LYS A 471 -15.24 14.45 -24.87
C LYS A 471 -14.10 13.58 -24.34
N GLY A 472 -13.96 12.39 -24.90
CA GLY A 472 -12.89 11.45 -24.56
C GLY A 472 -13.39 10.30 -23.69
N GLY A 473 -12.47 9.69 -22.94
CA GLY A 473 -12.71 8.46 -22.18
C GLY A 473 -12.34 7.20 -22.97
N LEU A 474 -11.79 6.22 -22.29
CA LEU A 474 -11.36 4.95 -22.87
C LEU A 474 -12.54 4.13 -23.42
N TYR A 475 -13.71 4.25 -22.79
CA TYR A 475 -14.91 3.52 -23.18
C TYR A 475 -16.09 4.47 -23.44
N SER A 476 -16.78 4.26 -24.55
CA SER A 476 -18.06 4.92 -24.83
C SER A 476 -19.17 4.25 -24.02
N LEU A 477 -19.40 4.76 -22.80
CA LEU A 477 -20.40 4.23 -21.87
C LEU A 477 -21.64 5.14 -21.82
N PRO A 478 -22.87 4.58 -21.86
CA PRO A 478 -24.11 5.34 -21.68
C PRO A 478 -24.36 5.69 -20.20
N LEU A 479 -23.35 6.25 -19.51
CA LEU A 479 -23.38 6.42 -18.05
C LEU A 479 -24.55 7.29 -17.58
N LYS A 480 -24.84 8.39 -18.28
CA LYS A 480 -26.00 9.25 -17.96
C LYS A 480 -27.32 8.48 -17.98
N PHE A 481 -27.50 7.57 -18.94
CA PHE A 481 -28.69 6.71 -19.00
C PHE A 481 -28.67 5.63 -17.92
N ALA A 482 -27.52 5.01 -17.66
CA ALA A 482 -27.38 4.06 -16.55
C ALA A 482 -27.72 4.70 -15.21
N VAL A 483 -27.21 5.91 -14.92
CA VAL A 483 -27.53 6.69 -13.71
C VAL A 483 -29.03 6.99 -13.64
N LEU A 484 -29.68 7.37 -14.75
CA LEU A 484 -31.13 7.57 -14.76
C LEU A 484 -31.89 6.29 -14.36
N LEU A 485 -31.49 5.14 -14.92
CA LEU A 485 -32.15 3.85 -14.69
C LEU A 485 -31.89 3.26 -13.30
N LEU A 486 -30.66 3.40 -12.79
CA LEU A 486 -30.23 2.82 -11.51
C LEU A 486 -30.78 3.55 -10.31
N LYS A 487 -31.12 4.84 -10.45
CA LYS A 487 -31.73 5.60 -9.36
C LYS A 487 -33.01 4.91 -8.89
N ASP A 488 -33.22 4.83 -7.59
CA ASP A 488 -34.45 4.34 -7.00
C ASP A 488 -35.53 5.45 -6.98
N LYS A 489 -36.57 5.25 -6.16
CA LYS A 489 -37.65 6.23 -5.92
C LYS A 489 -37.21 7.47 -5.12
N ASN A 490 -36.14 7.36 -4.33
CA ASN A 490 -35.56 8.44 -3.53
C ASN A 490 -34.49 9.21 -4.32
N GLY A 491 -34.03 8.67 -5.45
CA GLY A 491 -32.97 9.23 -6.26
C GLY A 491 -31.57 8.69 -5.92
N ASP A 492 -31.52 7.64 -5.12
CA ASP A 492 -30.30 6.97 -4.65
C ASP A 492 -29.95 5.80 -5.58
N ILE A 493 -28.66 5.48 -5.68
CA ILE A 493 -28.16 4.33 -6.44
C ILE A 493 -27.46 3.40 -5.45
N GLU A 494 -27.92 2.15 -5.38
CA GLU A 494 -27.28 1.10 -4.61
C GLU A 494 -26.69 0.05 -5.56
N LEU A 495 -25.38 -0.22 -5.42
CA LEU A 495 -24.65 -1.16 -6.26
C LEU A 495 -23.86 -2.13 -5.40
N THR A 496 -24.02 -3.43 -5.67
CA THR A 496 -23.14 -4.46 -5.14
C THR A 496 -22.21 -4.95 -6.25
N VAL A 497 -20.90 -4.82 -6.03
CA VAL A 497 -19.84 -5.15 -6.97
C VAL A 497 -18.95 -6.23 -6.37
N PRO A 498 -19.18 -7.52 -6.71
CA PRO A 498 -18.30 -8.59 -6.25
C PRO A 498 -16.97 -8.54 -7.00
N VAL A 499 -15.87 -8.64 -6.28
CA VAL A 499 -14.51 -8.69 -6.85
C VAL A 499 -13.83 -9.97 -6.36
N ARG A 500 -13.26 -10.74 -7.29
CA ARG A 500 -12.53 -11.99 -7.01
C ARG A 500 -11.24 -12.04 -7.81
N GLY A 501 -10.17 -12.54 -7.21
CA GLY A 501 -8.85 -12.64 -7.86
C GLY A 501 -7.83 -13.44 -7.06
N ASP A 502 -6.70 -13.75 -7.69
CA ASP A 502 -5.56 -14.47 -7.08
C ASP A 502 -4.33 -13.55 -7.00
N LEU A 503 -4.11 -12.95 -5.83
CA LEU A 503 -3.05 -11.97 -5.58
C LEU A 503 -1.63 -12.56 -5.69
N ASN A 504 -1.48 -13.89 -5.82
CA ASN A 504 -0.18 -14.51 -6.05
C ASN A 504 0.31 -14.34 -7.51
N LYS A 505 -0.56 -13.87 -8.43
CA LYS A 505 -0.22 -13.72 -9.84
C LYS A 505 0.14 -12.26 -10.15
N PRO A 506 1.39 -11.98 -10.59
CA PRO A 506 1.87 -10.61 -10.85
C PRO A 506 1.12 -9.89 -11.99
N GLU A 507 0.41 -10.62 -12.84
CA GLU A 507 -0.40 -10.06 -13.94
C GLU A 507 -1.78 -9.56 -13.51
N ILE A 508 -2.22 -9.83 -12.26
CA ILE A 508 -3.55 -9.42 -11.81
C ILE A 508 -3.56 -7.93 -11.48
N ASP A 509 -4.04 -7.17 -12.46
CA ASP A 509 -4.42 -5.78 -12.31
C ASP A 509 -5.82 -5.71 -11.67
N VAL A 510 -5.86 -5.54 -10.35
CA VAL A 510 -7.11 -5.43 -9.56
C VAL A 510 -8.03 -4.35 -10.15
N TRP A 511 -7.45 -3.26 -10.64
CA TRP A 511 -8.18 -2.15 -11.22
C TRP A 511 -8.89 -2.53 -12.53
N LYS A 512 -8.27 -3.35 -13.38
CA LYS A 512 -8.94 -3.91 -14.57
C LYS A 512 -10.17 -4.75 -14.20
N ILE A 513 -10.11 -5.54 -13.13
CA ILE A 513 -11.25 -6.39 -12.68
C ILE A 513 -12.42 -5.52 -12.23
N VAL A 514 -12.12 -4.49 -11.42
CA VAL A 514 -13.13 -3.52 -10.93
C VAL A 514 -13.81 -2.82 -12.11
N TRP A 515 -13.04 -2.28 -13.06
CA TRP A 515 -13.61 -1.59 -14.22
C TRP A 515 -14.36 -2.51 -15.18
N ALA A 516 -13.91 -3.74 -15.39
CA ALA A 516 -14.64 -4.72 -16.19
C ALA A 516 -16.04 -5.00 -15.61
N THR A 517 -16.12 -5.07 -14.27
CA THR A 517 -17.37 -5.33 -13.55
C THR A 517 -18.32 -4.13 -13.63
N LEU A 518 -17.82 -2.91 -13.38
CA LEU A 518 -18.58 -1.67 -13.52
C LEU A 518 -19.09 -1.46 -14.96
N LYS A 519 -18.22 -1.70 -15.96
CA LYS A 519 -18.59 -1.62 -17.38
C LYS A 519 -19.74 -2.58 -17.72
N LYS A 520 -19.64 -3.84 -17.28
CA LYS A 520 -20.67 -4.86 -17.49
C LYS A 520 -22.00 -4.45 -16.84
N LEU A 521 -21.95 -3.90 -15.63
CA LEU A 521 -23.13 -3.41 -14.91
C LEU A 521 -23.83 -2.29 -15.71
N ILE A 522 -23.09 -1.25 -16.11
CA ILE A 522 -23.60 -0.12 -16.90
C ILE A 522 -24.26 -0.59 -18.22
N PHE A 523 -23.60 -1.49 -18.96
CA PHE A 523 -24.16 -2.02 -20.21
C PHE A 523 -25.38 -2.90 -19.98
N ASN A 524 -25.39 -3.75 -18.95
CA ASN A 524 -26.52 -4.62 -18.67
C ASN A 524 -27.77 -3.82 -18.26
N THR A 525 -27.60 -2.80 -17.42
CA THR A 525 -28.69 -1.89 -17.02
C THR A 525 -29.29 -1.18 -18.23
N THR A 526 -28.45 -0.67 -19.14
CA THR A 526 -28.93 0.09 -20.30
C THR A 526 -29.47 -0.77 -21.44
N LYS A 527 -28.98 -2.01 -21.60
CA LYS A 527 -29.52 -2.98 -22.58
C LYS A 527 -30.84 -3.59 -22.13
N ASN A 528 -31.09 -3.70 -20.83
CA ASN A 528 -32.34 -4.21 -20.27
C ASN A 528 -32.94 -3.24 -19.23
N PRO A 529 -33.45 -2.08 -19.69
CA PRO A 529 -33.96 -1.04 -18.79
C PRO A 529 -35.22 -1.48 -18.04
N VAL A 530 -36.02 -2.38 -18.61
CA VAL A 530 -37.32 -2.76 -18.09
C VAL A 530 -37.23 -3.40 -16.70
N LYS A 531 -36.19 -4.21 -16.46
CA LYS A 531 -35.98 -4.85 -15.15
C LYS A 531 -35.89 -3.83 -14.02
N HIS A 532 -35.16 -2.74 -14.24
CA HIS A 532 -34.99 -1.67 -13.25
C HIS A 532 -36.25 -0.79 -13.14
N LEU A 533 -36.88 -0.46 -14.26
CA LEU A 533 -38.09 0.36 -14.28
C LEU A 533 -39.27 -0.34 -13.61
N ALA A 534 -39.43 -1.65 -13.80
CA ALA A 534 -40.52 -2.45 -13.22
C ALA A 534 -40.55 -2.37 -11.69
N GLN A 535 -39.37 -2.34 -11.06
CA GLN A 535 -39.23 -2.23 -9.60
C GLN A 535 -39.73 -0.90 -9.05
N LEU A 536 -39.67 0.20 -9.83
CA LEU A 536 -40.10 1.52 -9.38
C LEU A 536 -41.62 1.69 -9.28
N VAL A 537 -42.36 0.84 -9.98
CA VAL A 537 -43.83 0.88 -10.06
C VAL A 537 -44.49 -0.42 -9.59
N ASP A 538 -43.73 -1.27 -8.88
CA ASP A 538 -44.19 -2.56 -8.33
C ASP A 538 -44.85 -3.46 -9.40
N ALA A 539 -44.29 -3.45 -10.62
CA ALA A 539 -44.83 -4.18 -11.77
C ALA A 539 -43.95 -5.38 -12.17
N LYS A 540 -44.51 -6.29 -12.97
CA LYS A 540 -43.73 -7.35 -13.62
C LYS A 540 -43.06 -6.78 -14.87
N PRO A 541 -41.82 -7.20 -15.24
CA PRO A 541 -41.16 -6.73 -16.46
C PRO A 541 -42.03 -6.82 -17.72
N LYS A 542 -42.76 -7.93 -17.88
CA LYS A 542 -43.69 -8.15 -19.00
C LYS A 542 -44.79 -7.08 -19.14
N ASP A 543 -45.18 -6.42 -18.04
CA ASP A 543 -46.18 -5.34 -18.07
C ASP A 543 -45.64 -4.06 -18.73
N LEU A 544 -44.33 -3.92 -18.77
CA LEU A 544 -43.60 -2.76 -19.28
C LEU A 544 -42.84 -3.06 -20.58
N GLU A 545 -42.78 -4.32 -21.02
CA GLU A 545 -42.18 -4.71 -22.29
C GLU A 545 -43.16 -4.54 -23.46
N GLN A 546 -44.40 -5.01 -23.29
CA GLN A 546 -45.40 -5.00 -24.35
C GLN A 546 -46.85 -4.97 -23.86
N ILE A 547 -47.74 -4.42 -24.70
CA ILE A 547 -49.19 -4.48 -24.55
C ILE A 547 -49.78 -5.15 -25.79
N THR A 548 -50.41 -6.31 -25.63
CA THR A 548 -50.97 -7.10 -26.73
C THR A 548 -52.48 -6.82 -26.90
N PHE A 549 -52.93 -6.87 -28.14
CA PHE A 549 -54.31 -6.66 -28.58
C PHE A 549 -54.75 -7.80 -29.49
N LYS A 550 -56.05 -8.11 -29.49
CA LYS A 550 -56.67 -9.07 -30.40
C LYS A 550 -57.59 -8.31 -31.34
N TYR A 551 -57.64 -8.69 -32.60
CA TYR A 551 -58.68 -8.17 -33.49
C TYR A 551 -60.05 -8.74 -33.08
N PRO A 552 -61.16 -7.97 -33.10
CA PRO A 552 -61.31 -6.57 -33.51
C PRO A 552 -61.18 -5.55 -32.36
N ASP A 553 -60.59 -5.91 -31.23
CA ASP A 553 -60.52 -5.05 -30.04
C ASP A 553 -59.69 -3.79 -30.31
N THR A 554 -60.36 -2.65 -30.40
CA THR A 554 -59.76 -1.31 -30.44
C THR A 554 -59.95 -0.56 -29.12
N ILE A 555 -60.85 -1.04 -28.26
CA ILE A 555 -61.16 -0.44 -26.96
C ILE A 555 -60.21 -0.99 -25.90
N ILE A 556 -59.64 -0.09 -25.10
CA ILE A 556 -58.65 -0.43 -24.08
C ILE A 556 -59.35 -1.03 -22.85
N ASN A 557 -59.08 -2.30 -22.57
CA ASN A 557 -59.65 -3.02 -21.43
C ASN A 557 -58.91 -2.70 -20.11
N THR A 558 -59.42 -3.18 -18.98
CA THR A 558 -58.87 -2.90 -17.64
C THR A 558 -57.40 -3.31 -17.47
N GLU A 559 -56.96 -4.43 -18.06
CA GLU A 559 -55.56 -4.88 -17.96
C GLU A 559 -54.63 -3.94 -18.75
N GLN A 560 -55.04 -3.55 -19.95
CA GLN A 560 -54.28 -2.63 -20.82
C GLN A 560 -54.24 -1.22 -20.20
N GLN A 561 -55.35 -0.75 -19.64
CA GLN A 561 -55.42 0.50 -18.88
C GLN A 561 -54.41 0.50 -17.73
N ARG A 562 -54.35 -0.57 -16.93
CA ARG A 562 -53.36 -0.71 -15.86
C ARG A 562 -51.92 -0.58 -16.39
N LYS A 563 -51.60 -1.22 -17.52
CA LYS A 563 -50.25 -1.12 -18.12
C LYS A 563 -49.94 0.29 -18.60
N LEU A 564 -50.89 0.98 -19.22
CA LEU A 564 -50.73 2.39 -19.62
C LEU A 564 -50.53 3.32 -18.41
N ASP A 565 -51.29 3.11 -17.34
CA ASP A 565 -51.15 3.86 -16.09
C ASP A 565 -49.76 3.63 -15.44
N LEU A 566 -49.19 2.43 -15.55
CA LEU A 566 -47.82 2.15 -15.13
C LEU A 566 -46.78 2.96 -15.92
N LEU A 567 -46.95 3.08 -17.25
CA LEU A 567 -46.05 3.89 -18.09
C LEU A 567 -46.12 5.38 -17.73
N LEU A 568 -47.33 5.92 -17.50
CA LEU A 568 -47.53 7.30 -17.04
C LEU A 568 -46.90 7.53 -15.66
N ARG A 569 -47.01 6.55 -14.75
CA ARG A 569 -46.35 6.61 -13.44
C ARG A 569 -44.83 6.62 -13.57
N LEU A 570 -44.25 5.81 -14.46
CA LEU A 570 -42.81 5.81 -14.75
C LEU A 570 -42.32 7.15 -15.27
N GLU A 571 -43.05 7.74 -16.23
CA GLU A 571 -42.74 9.07 -16.77
C GLU A 571 -42.69 10.14 -15.67
N LYS A 572 -43.62 10.10 -14.70
CA LYS A 572 -43.61 11.01 -13.55
C LYS A 572 -42.44 10.78 -12.59
N ILE A 573 -42.14 9.52 -12.27
CA ILE A 573 -41.04 9.16 -11.35
C ILE A 573 -39.67 9.44 -11.98
N LYS A 574 -39.56 9.32 -13.31
CA LYS A 574 -38.32 9.50 -14.08
C LYS A 574 -38.49 10.58 -15.16
N PRO A 575 -38.44 11.88 -14.81
CA PRO A 575 -38.67 12.97 -15.77
C PRO A 575 -37.66 13.03 -16.94
N GLY A 576 -36.50 12.38 -16.80
CA GLY A 576 -35.51 12.24 -17.88
C GLY A 576 -35.73 11.04 -18.82
N LEU A 577 -36.74 10.21 -18.57
CA LEU A 577 -37.03 8.99 -19.33
C LEU A 577 -37.96 9.30 -20.51
N GLN A 578 -37.54 8.90 -21.71
CA GLN A 578 -38.40 8.89 -22.89
C GLN A 578 -38.95 7.48 -23.09
N ILE A 579 -40.28 7.37 -23.20
CA ILE A 579 -40.98 6.12 -23.49
C ILE A 579 -41.53 6.21 -24.91
N GLU A 580 -41.21 5.20 -25.73
CA GLU A 580 -41.75 5.03 -27.08
C GLU A 580 -42.56 3.73 -27.13
N MET A 581 -43.83 3.82 -27.47
CA MET A 581 -44.71 2.70 -27.73
C MET A 581 -44.75 2.45 -29.23
N ASN A 582 -44.11 1.37 -29.67
CA ASN A 582 -44.00 1.01 -31.09
C ASN A 582 -45.06 -0.03 -31.42
N TYR A 583 -46.01 0.33 -32.28
CA TYR A 583 -47.01 -0.61 -32.80
C TYR A 583 -46.33 -1.62 -33.74
N ILE A 584 -46.49 -2.89 -33.42
CA ILE A 584 -45.97 -4.05 -34.15
C ILE A 584 -47.16 -4.98 -34.43
N ALA A 585 -47.34 -5.35 -35.68
CA ALA A 585 -48.26 -6.38 -36.11
C ALA A 585 -47.72 -7.02 -37.38
N ASP A 586 -47.87 -8.33 -37.48
CA ASP A 586 -47.73 -9.03 -38.75
C ASP A 586 -48.98 -8.73 -39.59
N ASN A 587 -48.79 -8.14 -40.77
CA ASN A 587 -49.90 -7.76 -41.64
C ASN A 587 -50.65 -9.00 -42.15
N ASP A 588 -49.97 -10.11 -42.39
CA ASP A 588 -50.58 -11.32 -42.93
C ASP A 588 -51.41 -12.02 -41.85
N LEU A 589 -50.87 -12.16 -40.64
CA LEU A 589 -51.66 -12.67 -39.50
C LEU A 589 -52.84 -11.76 -39.17
N LEU A 590 -52.66 -10.44 -39.26
CA LEU A 590 -53.74 -9.48 -39.01
C LEU A 590 -54.84 -9.60 -40.09
N ARG A 591 -54.47 -9.74 -41.37
CA ARG A 591 -55.43 -10.00 -42.47
C ARG A 591 -56.21 -11.29 -42.23
N GLU A 592 -55.56 -12.36 -41.77
CA GLU A 592 -56.25 -13.62 -41.44
C GLU A 592 -57.28 -13.42 -40.33
N GLU A 593 -56.91 -12.74 -39.24
CA GLU A 593 -57.83 -12.48 -38.13
C GLU A 593 -59.00 -11.57 -38.55
N ILE A 594 -58.74 -10.58 -39.41
CA ILE A 594 -59.78 -9.73 -40.02
C ILE A 594 -60.75 -10.56 -40.87
N ALA A 595 -60.24 -11.48 -41.69
CA ALA A 595 -61.05 -12.33 -42.53
C ALA A 595 -61.94 -13.28 -41.71
N LYS A 596 -61.39 -13.89 -40.64
CA LYS A 596 -62.15 -14.76 -39.72
C LYS A 596 -63.33 -14.04 -39.08
N VAL A 597 -63.07 -12.87 -38.50
CA VAL A 597 -64.08 -12.13 -37.71
C VAL A 597 -65.14 -11.44 -38.58
N ASN A 598 -64.80 -11.00 -39.81
CA ASN A 598 -65.77 -10.39 -40.73
C ASN A 598 -66.59 -11.42 -41.53
N GLY A 599 -66.55 -12.71 -41.16
CA GLY A 599 -67.36 -13.76 -41.81
C GLY A 599 -66.89 -14.17 -43.21
N LEU A 600 -65.68 -13.72 -43.62
CA LEU A 600 -65.04 -14.12 -44.88
C LEU A 600 -64.46 -15.54 -44.81
N ASP A 601 -64.48 -16.19 -43.63
CA ASP A 601 -64.17 -17.62 -43.45
C ASP A 601 -65.09 -18.54 -44.28
N SER A 602 -66.26 -18.07 -44.71
CA SER A 602 -67.14 -18.79 -45.65
C SER A 602 -66.49 -19.07 -47.01
N LEU A 603 -65.39 -18.37 -47.36
CA LEU A 603 -64.57 -18.64 -48.55
C LEU A 603 -63.61 -19.83 -48.37
N LYS A 604 -63.34 -20.30 -47.14
CA LYS A 604 -62.53 -21.53 -46.91
C LYS A 604 -63.21 -22.81 -47.36
N ASN A 605 -64.54 -22.81 -47.47
CA ASN A 605 -65.34 -23.97 -47.88
C ASN A 605 -65.86 -23.86 -49.32
N ALA A 606 -65.45 -22.84 -50.09
CA ALA A 606 -65.67 -22.83 -51.52
C ALA A 606 -64.85 -23.99 -52.11
N SER A 607 -65.51 -24.90 -52.84
CA SER A 607 -64.82 -26.01 -53.50
C SER A 607 -63.68 -25.48 -54.37
N GLU A 608 -62.62 -26.27 -54.55
CA GLU A 608 -61.50 -25.93 -55.46
C GLU A 608 -62.03 -25.43 -56.82
N ASP A 609 -63.14 -25.97 -57.31
CA ASP A 609 -63.80 -25.57 -58.56
C ASP A 609 -64.30 -24.12 -58.59
N THR A 610 -64.77 -23.58 -57.45
CA THR A 610 -65.33 -22.21 -57.39
C THR A 610 -64.23 -21.13 -57.34
N ILE A 611 -63.08 -21.46 -56.73
CA ILE A 611 -61.90 -20.60 -56.69
C ILE A 611 -61.15 -20.68 -58.03
N TYR A 612 -61.09 -21.85 -58.66
CA TYR A 612 -60.48 -22.05 -59.98
C TYR A 612 -61.25 -21.30 -61.09
N GLU A 613 -62.59 -21.32 -61.08
CA GLU A 613 -63.44 -20.58 -62.02
C GLU A 613 -63.27 -19.05 -61.93
N ASN A 614 -63.17 -18.49 -60.72
CA ASN A 614 -62.98 -17.05 -60.54
C ASN A 614 -61.56 -16.56 -60.89
N ILE A 615 -60.53 -17.41 -60.76
CA ILE A 615 -59.15 -17.06 -61.12
C ILE A 615 -58.90 -17.18 -62.64
N LYS A 616 -59.61 -18.10 -63.32
CA LYS A 616 -59.46 -18.34 -64.77
C LYS A 616 -59.95 -17.18 -65.66
N THR A 617 -60.75 -16.27 -65.11
CA THR A 617 -61.27 -15.12 -65.86
C THR A 617 -60.28 -13.95 -65.98
N ASN A 618 -59.15 -13.95 -65.25
CA ASN A 618 -58.28 -12.76 -65.17
C ASN A 618 -56.76 -12.94 -65.36
N LEU A 619 -56.20 -14.13 -65.62
CA LEU A 619 -54.75 -14.28 -65.91
C LEU A 619 -54.44 -15.38 -66.96
N PRO A 620 -53.37 -15.23 -67.78
CA PRO A 620 -53.01 -16.20 -68.83
C PRO A 620 -52.53 -17.54 -68.25
N ALA A 621 -52.97 -18.62 -68.87
CA ALA A 621 -52.62 -19.98 -68.52
C ALA A 621 -51.16 -20.30 -68.90
N ASP A 622 -50.24 -20.21 -67.94
CA ASP A 622 -49.04 -21.06 -67.86
C ASP A 622 -48.24 -20.76 -66.58
N SER A 623 -48.80 -21.13 -65.43
CA SER A 623 -48.03 -21.47 -64.22
C SER A 623 -49.02 -21.94 -63.16
N LEU A 624 -49.01 -23.23 -62.78
CA LEU A 624 -49.32 -23.78 -61.44
C LEU A 624 -49.38 -25.32 -61.51
N SER A 625 -48.48 -25.99 -60.77
CA SER A 625 -48.59 -27.41 -60.42
C SER A 625 -49.45 -27.58 -59.16
N ARG A 626 -50.30 -28.61 -59.16
CA ARG A 626 -51.02 -29.11 -57.98
C ARG A 626 -50.02 -29.64 -56.97
N ASP A 627 -49.81 -28.91 -55.89
CA ASP A 627 -49.70 -29.48 -54.54
C ASP A 627 -49.72 -28.32 -53.53
N SER A 628 -50.66 -28.40 -52.57
CA SER A 628 -50.81 -27.53 -51.40
C SER A 628 -51.17 -26.07 -51.66
N VAL A 629 -52.45 -25.79 -51.95
CA VAL A 629 -52.99 -24.43 -51.86
C VAL A 629 -53.40 -24.17 -50.40
N SER A 630 -52.52 -23.51 -49.62
CA SER A 630 -52.87 -22.99 -48.30
C SER A 630 -53.81 -21.78 -48.42
N VAL A 631 -54.53 -21.46 -47.35
CA VAL A 631 -55.42 -20.30 -47.20
C VAL A 631 -54.74 -18.98 -47.65
N GLU A 632 -53.41 -18.91 -47.55
CA GLU A 632 -52.55 -17.81 -48.00
C GLU A 632 -52.70 -17.51 -49.50
N ILE A 633 -52.74 -18.53 -50.37
CA ILE A 633 -52.80 -18.35 -51.83
C ILE A 633 -54.20 -17.87 -52.27
N GLY A 634 -55.26 -18.24 -51.53
CA GLY A 634 -56.63 -17.79 -51.78
C GLY A 634 -56.86 -16.32 -51.41
N LEU A 635 -56.17 -15.84 -50.36
CA LEU A 635 -56.22 -14.43 -49.93
C LEU A 635 -55.36 -13.53 -50.83
N GLU A 636 -54.14 -13.96 -51.21
CA GLU A 636 -53.25 -13.22 -52.12
C GLU A 636 -53.82 -13.05 -53.54
N LYS A 637 -54.61 -14.01 -54.05
CA LYS A 637 -55.13 -14.00 -55.42
C LYS A 637 -56.55 -13.43 -55.57
N SER A 638 -57.17 -12.97 -54.49
CA SER A 638 -58.49 -12.35 -54.51
C SER A 638 -58.39 -10.83 -54.62
N ASN A 639 -59.32 -10.17 -55.32
CA ASN A 639 -59.47 -8.70 -55.34
C ASN A 639 -59.79 -8.07 -53.96
N LEU A 640 -59.73 -8.84 -52.87
CA LEU A 640 -60.05 -8.44 -51.50
C LEU A 640 -58.82 -7.95 -50.71
N SER A 641 -57.59 -8.22 -51.17
CA SER A 641 -56.35 -7.79 -50.49
C SER A 641 -56.30 -6.28 -50.20
N PRO A 642 -56.61 -5.37 -51.15
CA PRO A 642 -56.63 -3.93 -50.87
C PRO A 642 -57.69 -3.51 -49.84
N GLN A 643 -58.81 -4.24 -49.76
CA GLN A 643 -59.87 -3.98 -48.78
C GLN A 643 -59.46 -4.44 -47.39
N LEU A 644 -58.86 -5.64 -47.27
CA LEU A 644 -58.32 -6.16 -46.01
C LEU A 644 -57.19 -5.26 -45.48
N ASP A 645 -56.33 -4.74 -46.36
CA ASP A 645 -55.28 -3.78 -46.00
C ASP A 645 -55.86 -2.46 -45.48
N SER A 646 -56.90 -1.96 -46.13
CA SER A 646 -57.61 -0.77 -45.67
C SER A 646 -58.23 -0.97 -44.28
N ILE A 647 -58.85 -2.12 -44.02
CA ILE A 647 -59.42 -2.47 -42.71
C ILE A 647 -58.32 -2.62 -41.66
N ALA A 648 -57.22 -3.30 -41.98
CA ALA A 648 -56.07 -3.45 -41.09
C ALA A 648 -55.46 -2.10 -40.70
N GLN A 649 -55.34 -1.18 -41.67
CA GLN A 649 -54.84 0.16 -41.45
C GLN A 649 -55.81 0.96 -40.56
N GLN A 650 -57.11 0.95 -40.85
CA GLN A 650 -58.15 1.58 -40.02
C GLN A 650 -58.16 1.04 -38.58
N TYR A 651 -58.02 -0.28 -38.42
CA TYR A 651 -57.91 -0.92 -37.11
C TYR A 651 -56.66 -0.43 -36.36
N SER A 652 -55.50 -0.41 -37.03
CA SER A 652 -54.25 0.07 -36.41
C SER A 652 -54.34 1.54 -36.00
N ASP A 653 -54.93 2.39 -36.85
CA ASP A 653 -55.07 3.82 -36.63
C ASP A 653 -56.05 4.11 -35.49
N ALA A 654 -57.19 3.41 -35.45
CA ALA A 654 -58.16 3.50 -34.37
C ALA A 654 -57.55 3.08 -33.03
N LEU A 655 -56.81 1.96 -33.01
CA LEU A 655 -56.15 1.47 -31.81
C LEU A 655 -55.08 2.46 -31.30
N MET A 656 -54.22 2.95 -32.19
CA MET A 656 -53.21 3.96 -31.84
C MET A 656 -53.85 5.25 -31.33
N LEU A 657 -54.94 5.71 -31.96
CA LEU A 657 -55.68 6.89 -31.55
C LEU A 657 -56.30 6.71 -30.16
N ASN A 658 -56.91 5.56 -29.89
CA ASN A 658 -57.49 5.26 -28.58
C ASN A 658 -56.43 5.27 -27.47
N ILE A 659 -55.24 4.70 -27.71
CA ILE A 659 -54.12 4.76 -26.75
C ILE A 659 -53.65 6.20 -26.54
N LYS A 660 -53.45 6.97 -27.62
CA LYS A 660 -53.05 8.38 -27.53
C LYS A 660 -54.06 9.19 -26.71
N ASN A 661 -55.35 9.00 -26.98
CA ASN A 661 -56.44 9.68 -26.27
C ASN A 661 -56.47 9.29 -24.79
N TYR A 662 -56.28 8.00 -24.46
CA TYR A 662 -56.22 7.54 -23.08
C TYR A 662 -55.07 8.20 -22.31
N LEU A 663 -53.85 8.14 -22.87
CA LEU A 663 -52.66 8.73 -22.25
C LEU A 663 -52.82 10.24 -22.04
N LYS A 664 -53.30 10.98 -23.06
CA LYS A 664 -53.52 12.43 -22.98
C LYS A 664 -54.66 12.83 -22.04
N THR A 665 -55.71 12.02 -21.95
CA THR A 665 -56.82 12.27 -21.00
C THR A 665 -56.35 12.11 -19.55
N LYS A 666 -55.55 11.08 -19.27
CA LYS A 666 -54.98 10.84 -17.92
C LYS A 666 -53.88 11.82 -17.56
N GLN A 667 -53.06 12.23 -18.54
CA GLN A 667 -51.95 13.14 -18.36
C GLN A 667 -51.73 13.98 -19.64
N PRO A 668 -52.30 15.20 -19.72
CA PRO A 668 -52.22 16.05 -20.91
C PRO A 668 -50.77 16.33 -21.38
N GLU A 669 -49.86 16.51 -20.43
CA GLU A 669 -48.44 16.81 -20.64
C GLU A 669 -47.56 15.57 -20.89
N THR A 670 -48.14 14.38 -21.08
CA THR A 670 -47.34 13.19 -21.38
C THR A 670 -46.54 13.35 -22.68
N ILE A 671 -45.26 12.96 -22.61
CA ILE A 671 -44.29 12.90 -23.70
C ILE A 671 -44.11 11.47 -24.24
N ILE A 672 -44.91 10.50 -23.77
CA ILE A 672 -44.93 9.13 -24.32
C ILE A 672 -45.30 9.19 -25.80
N LYS A 673 -44.42 8.66 -26.66
CA LYS A 673 -44.63 8.65 -28.11
C LYS A 673 -45.31 7.35 -28.52
N VAL A 674 -46.43 7.44 -29.23
CA VAL A 674 -47.12 6.30 -29.83
C VAL A 674 -46.94 6.35 -31.33
N GLN A 675 -46.20 5.39 -31.88
CA GLN A 675 -45.75 5.39 -33.28
C GLN A 675 -45.80 3.99 -33.90
N LYS A 676 -45.83 3.92 -35.24
CA LYS A 676 -45.75 2.66 -35.98
C LYS A 676 -44.29 2.21 -36.06
N ALA A 677 -44.01 0.93 -35.78
CA ALA A 677 -42.67 0.39 -35.96
C ALA A 677 -42.30 0.35 -37.46
N ASP A 678 -40.99 0.32 -37.75
CA ASP A 678 -40.51 0.10 -39.11
C ASP A 678 -40.93 -1.30 -39.59
N GLN A 679 -41.83 -1.34 -40.58
CA GLN A 679 -42.44 -2.57 -41.10
C GLN A 679 -41.43 -3.52 -41.75
N LYS A 680 -40.24 -3.05 -42.12
CA LYS A 680 -39.17 -3.88 -42.74
C LYS A 680 -38.36 -4.67 -41.71
N LYS A 681 -38.56 -4.45 -40.42
CA LYS A 681 -37.81 -5.16 -39.38
C LYS A 681 -38.32 -6.59 -39.20
N PRO A 682 -37.42 -7.58 -38.98
CA PRO A 682 -37.80 -8.98 -38.72
C PRO A 682 -38.76 -9.15 -37.54
N GLU A 683 -38.74 -8.19 -36.60
CA GLU A 683 -39.56 -8.16 -35.39
C GLU A 683 -41.08 -8.11 -35.67
N ASN A 684 -41.49 -7.76 -36.89
CA ASN A 684 -42.91 -7.73 -37.29
C ASN A 684 -43.40 -9.08 -37.83
N VAL A 685 -42.50 -9.98 -38.24
CA VAL A 685 -42.87 -11.28 -38.82
C VAL A 685 -43.27 -12.24 -37.70
N GLY A 686 -44.47 -12.82 -37.80
CA GLY A 686 -45.07 -13.71 -36.79
C GLY A 686 -45.59 -13.00 -35.54
N ALA A 687 -45.61 -11.66 -35.50
CA ALA A 687 -45.99 -10.89 -34.33
C ALA A 687 -47.52 -10.68 -34.25
N VAL A 688 -48.12 -11.08 -33.13
CA VAL A 688 -49.49 -10.66 -32.77
C VAL A 688 -49.55 -9.14 -32.57
N THR A 689 -50.71 -8.52 -32.82
CA THR A 689 -50.90 -7.08 -32.67
C THR A 689 -50.50 -6.61 -31.27
N GLN A 690 -49.50 -5.75 -31.17
CA GLN A 690 -48.97 -5.30 -29.89
C GLN A 690 -48.28 -3.94 -29.98
N PHE A 691 -48.08 -3.31 -28.83
CA PHE A 691 -47.17 -2.19 -28.65
C PHE A 691 -45.96 -2.67 -27.88
N LYS A 692 -44.76 -2.54 -28.44
CA LYS A 692 -43.49 -2.83 -27.78
C LYS A 692 -42.85 -1.55 -27.29
N MET A 693 -42.52 -1.52 -26.01
CA MET A 693 -41.99 -0.33 -25.35
C MET A 693 -40.48 -0.25 -25.57
N LYS A 694 -40.01 0.95 -25.89
CA LYS A 694 -38.59 1.30 -25.94
C LYS A 694 -38.33 2.47 -25.01
N TYR A 695 -37.26 2.36 -24.23
CA TYR A 695 -36.89 3.33 -23.20
C TYR A 695 -35.55 3.96 -23.54
N THR A 696 -35.50 5.29 -23.56
CA THR A 696 -34.30 6.07 -23.89
C THR A 696 -34.20 7.28 -22.97
N MET A 697 -33.09 8.02 -23.04
CA MET A 697 -33.00 9.34 -22.42
C MET A 697 -33.80 10.34 -23.26
N LYS A 698 -34.46 11.29 -22.59
CA LYS A 698 -34.99 12.49 -23.24
C LYS A 698 -33.82 13.27 -23.85
N ASP A 699 -33.82 13.46 -25.18
CA ASP A 699 -32.76 14.18 -25.89
C ASP A 699 -32.58 15.58 -25.29
N SER A 700 -31.36 15.86 -24.82
CA SER A 700 -30.96 17.20 -24.35
C SER A 700 -30.40 18.07 -25.48
N SER A 701 -30.39 17.57 -26.71
CA SER A 701 -29.77 18.20 -27.88
C SER A 701 -30.77 18.38 -29.02
N ALA A 702 -31.73 19.28 -28.82
CA ALA A 702 -32.40 19.98 -29.91
C ALA A 702 -31.73 21.35 -30.06
N GLY A 703 -30.48 21.33 -30.51
CA GLY A 703 -29.65 22.51 -30.75
C GLY A 703 -28.28 22.04 -31.23
N ASN A 704 -27.97 22.28 -32.49
CA ASN A 704 -26.74 21.88 -33.20
C ASN A 704 -26.64 20.41 -33.61
N LYS A 705 -27.41 20.03 -34.63
CA LYS A 705 -26.91 19.17 -35.70
C LYS A 705 -27.05 19.93 -37.02
N GLU A 706 -26.11 20.85 -37.26
CA GLU A 706 -25.74 21.14 -38.64
C GLU A 706 -24.97 19.93 -39.17
N GLU A 707 -25.35 19.50 -40.35
CA GLU A 707 -24.72 18.45 -41.13
C GLU A 707 -23.23 18.73 -41.28
N LEU A 708 -22.39 17.84 -40.78
CA LEU A 708 -21.06 17.65 -41.33
C LEU A 708 -21.09 16.34 -42.10
N GLN A 709 -21.32 16.50 -43.41
CA GLN A 709 -21.00 15.49 -44.41
C GLN A 709 -19.52 15.12 -44.25
N GLU A 710 -19.26 13.84 -43.99
CA GLU A 710 -17.93 13.26 -44.10
C GLU A 710 -17.47 13.32 -45.56
N THR A 711 -16.41 14.07 -45.83
CA THR A 711 -15.55 13.84 -46.99
C THR A 711 -14.47 12.83 -46.62
N PRO A 712 -14.23 11.77 -47.41
CA PRO A 712 -13.10 10.87 -47.22
C PRO A 712 -11.87 11.40 -47.97
N ASN A 713 -10.78 11.63 -47.24
CA ASN A 713 -9.38 11.70 -47.71
C ASN A 713 -8.50 12.04 -46.48
N ASP A 714 -7.27 11.59 -46.29
CA ASP A 714 -6.34 10.78 -47.05
C ASP A 714 -5.22 10.35 -46.07
N LYS A 715 -4.38 9.41 -46.50
CA LYS A 715 -3.19 8.82 -45.87
C LYS A 715 -2.35 9.73 -44.93
N ASN A 716 -2.00 9.21 -43.74
CA ASN A 716 -0.63 8.83 -43.32
C ASN A 716 -0.62 8.19 -41.94
#